data_AF-A0A9Q0S0D8-F1
#
_entry.id   AF-A0A9Q0S0D8-F1
#
_cell.length_a   1.000
_cell.length_b   1.000
_cell.length_c   1.000
_cell.angle_alpha   90.00
_cell.angle_beta   90.00
_cell.angle_gamma   90.00
#
_symmetry.space_group_name_H-M   'P 1'
#
loop_
_entity.id
_entity.type
_entity.pdbx_description
1 polymer ?
#
loop_
_entity_poly.entity_id
_entity_poly.type
_entity_poly.pdbx_seq_one_letter_code
_entity_poly.pdbx_strand_id
1 'polypeptide(L)'
;MPKYKIRKAGDEIKLSKGKCAFEMNFDILDQCVDDKKDCESEAQTGDTEELCDIVDTRSFDDIILDAFKELNRKSSRERANTLETICTQLQQFHNPKFLAKHIDRLKSFIQYSLESTDPCEINAAANLISLVAIQLPDKSMDIFYKPLRSVIQSDHFRSSVLSSVCHAIGILTFLYESNPEKIVSVMKEFQCIFGREHEVKNYQFQIAAFEVWIFLMTLLPSRLDKRTAFCLSSVEHIFTLLNSTHYDIRVTCAKAVAVICECGMDDDKIYLEPYLTKIVPRISTIIDAWNKNASDFKSTPQVRQYLEKGTPPCAEIRYGKCVLQLNNWALNVRYEMLRTILGSTNVAKHLSQNEKLLTKLKMSSQSECCYRFTPVLLQDKISSRVACEEIPVMVPVTTQEYDLKKISTNFEFAANKSSTERVKALEEICKELQQNVVPHAFLEDQKNLILDIVCKGMKRGSDAEQSAVVRMATLTILQLGRDERFCSEISKLFLSSLRLRTASESVNSLICTALAFFELADDEETSSRNFEPTMHLLKEIFSGNHSHYKTSNAHSSSEGLNSLRVKAMEAWGLLLTLCSPKVVCSIVSSETVKDLIDMLHTSNDEFRVSCCQIISLIVEKGRTFDNSFLNSDVKDLCNVVKDLINNPSSVSKNKRITQKTKLREVLTCLENGSTPSFTLRFGNEVHKLTTWCAILKHQKLSQVIGQNLEAHLSQNERLRRIVTIGSKPVPLPFQLNPNLEHKLSSAAKKKSKTKEMRLNGRTPKFGYV
;
A
#
# COMPACT_ATOMS: atom_id res chain seq x y z
N MET A 1 81.54 21.92 -14.78
CA MET A 1 81.59 22.34 -13.36
C MET A 1 80.30 21.91 -12.68
N PRO A 2 80.37 21.34 -11.47
CA PRO A 2 79.82 19.99 -11.28
C PRO A 2 78.66 19.88 -10.28
N LYS A 3 77.88 18.82 -10.51
CA LYS A 3 77.28 17.85 -9.58
C LYS A 3 77.42 18.17 -8.08
N TYR A 4 76.34 18.04 -7.32
CA TYR A 4 76.20 16.96 -6.33
C TYR A 4 74.73 16.61 -6.06
N LYS A 5 74.51 15.34 -5.72
CA LYS A 5 73.24 14.59 -5.63
C LYS A 5 73.12 14.06 -4.19
N ILE A 6 71.88 14.01 -3.66
CA ILE A 6 71.34 13.06 -2.64
C ILE A 6 71.77 13.36 -1.17
N ARG A 7 70.92 13.45 -0.12
CA ARG A 7 69.91 12.49 0.42
C ARG A 7 68.98 13.14 1.50
N LYS A 8 67.79 12.54 1.67
CA LYS A 8 66.72 12.52 2.73
C LYS A 8 67.15 12.93 4.18
N ALA A 9 66.30 13.32 5.14
CA ALA A 9 64.90 12.99 5.48
C ALA A 9 64.31 13.97 6.53
N GLY A 10 62.97 14.00 6.67
CA GLY A 10 62.25 14.20 7.94
C GLY A 10 61.91 15.63 8.36
N ASP A 11 60.76 16.16 7.93
CA ASP A 11 59.65 16.55 8.83
C ASP A 11 58.64 17.44 8.09
N GLU A 12 57.45 16.88 7.87
CA GLU A 12 56.28 17.57 7.33
C GLU A 12 55.60 18.40 8.42
N ILE A 13 55.57 19.73 8.24
CA ILE A 13 54.65 20.61 8.95
C ILE A 13 53.32 20.63 8.17
N LYS A 14 52.29 20.06 8.80
CA LYS A 14 50.91 19.95 8.31
C LYS A 14 50.28 21.34 8.10
N LEU A 15 49.93 21.65 6.87
CA LEU A 15 48.92 22.66 6.51
C LEU A 15 47.56 21.97 6.40
N SER A 16 46.62 22.42 7.23
CA SER A 16 45.25 21.91 7.33
C SER A 16 44.45 22.15 6.05
N LYS A 17 44.33 21.12 5.22
CA LYS A 17 43.28 21.03 4.19
C LYS A 17 41.96 20.72 4.88
N GLY A 18 41.08 21.72 5.01
CA GLY A 18 39.67 21.52 5.36
C GLY A 18 38.97 20.72 4.26
N LYS A 19 38.88 19.41 4.43
CA LYS A 19 38.05 18.51 3.62
C LYS A 19 36.59 18.65 4.08
N CYS A 20 35.74 19.27 3.27
CA CYS A 20 34.30 18.94 3.27
C CYS A 20 34.14 17.59 2.57
N ALA A 21 34.41 16.52 3.30
CA ALA A 21 33.99 15.16 2.95
C ALA A 21 32.94 14.76 3.97
N PHE A 22 31.68 14.68 3.55
CA PHE A 22 30.63 14.03 4.33
C PHE A 22 30.85 12.53 4.27
N GLU A 23 31.73 12.02 5.13
CA GLU A 23 31.87 10.60 5.38
C GLU A 23 30.67 10.12 6.23
N MET A 24 29.89 9.21 5.65
CA MET A 24 28.91 8.40 6.38
C MET A 24 29.66 7.50 7.39
N ASN A 25 29.56 7.80 8.68
CA ASN A 25 29.86 6.82 9.74
C ASN A 25 28.57 6.08 10.10
N PHE A 26 28.59 4.76 9.92
CA PHE A 26 27.48 3.82 10.15
C PHE A 26 27.79 2.86 11.31
N ASP A 27 28.61 3.29 12.28
CA ASP A 27 28.96 2.50 13.47
C ASP A 27 28.30 3.07 14.72
N ILE A 28 26.99 2.91 14.86
CA ILE A 28 26.29 2.80 16.16
C ILE A 28 25.07 1.90 15.95
N LEU A 29 25.28 0.60 15.75
CA LEU A 29 24.20 -0.39 15.73
C LEU A 29 24.52 -1.70 16.47
N ASP A 30 25.61 -1.76 17.24
CA ASP A 30 25.90 -2.90 18.12
C ASP A 30 26.59 -2.42 19.39
N GLN A 31 25.80 -2.20 20.45
CA GLN A 31 26.20 -2.19 21.87
C GLN A 31 24.98 -1.82 22.72
N CYS A 32 24.05 -2.76 22.89
CA CYS A 32 22.98 -2.66 23.89
C CYS A 32 22.42 -4.05 24.24
N VAL A 33 23.28 -5.02 24.59
CA VAL A 33 22.88 -6.18 25.40
C VAL A 33 24.08 -6.59 26.27
N ASP A 34 23.77 -6.95 27.52
CA ASP A 34 24.63 -7.47 28.61
C ASP A 34 25.31 -6.44 29.53
N ASP A 35 24.63 -6.11 30.64
CA ASP A 35 24.97 -6.73 31.94
C ASP A 35 24.03 -6.25 33.06
N LYS A 36 23.26 -7.21 33.62
CA LYS A 36 22.68 -7.10 34.96
C LYS A 36 23.57 -7.89 35.91
N LYS A 37 24.12 -7.23 36.95
CA LYS A 37 24.33 -7.82 38.29
C LYS A 37 24.66 -6.76 39.33
N ASP A 38 23.81 -6.72 40.34
CA ASP A 38 24.04 -6.53 41.78
C ASP A 38 25.22 -5.67 42.26
N CYS A 39 24.90 -4.59 42.99
CA CYS A 39 25.28 -4.46 44.40
C CYS A 39 24.69 -3.18 45.01
N GLU A 40 23.95 -3.35 46.10
CA GLU A 40 23.61 -2.32 47.08
C GLU A 40 24.90 -1.85 47.78
N SER A 41 25.06 -0.55 48.03
CA SER A 41 25.37 0.01 49.36
C SER A 41 25.75 1.50 49.32
N GLU A 42 25.22 2.18 50.34
CA GLU A 42 25.78 3.33 51.06
C GLU A 42 25.67 4.75 50.47
N ALA A 43 24.78 5.51 51.13
CA ALA A 43 24.71 6.96 51.13
C ALA A 43 25.93 7.55 51.86
N GLN A 44 26.46 8.66 51.32
CA GLN A 44 27.11 9.69 52.13
C GLN A 44 26.94 11.07 51.48
N THR A 45 26.39 11.96 52.30
CA THR A 45 26.20 13.40 52.13
C THR A 45 27.52 14.16 52.04
N GLY A 46 27.59 15.17 51.18
CA GLY A 46 28.68 16.14 51.16
C GLY A 46 28.30 17.36 50.33
N ASP A 47 27.81 18.40 50.99
CA ASP A 47 27.58 19.72 50.46
C ASP A 47 28.87 20.32 49.88
N THR A 48 28.80 20.77 48.62
CA THR A 48 29.62 21.89 48.13
C THR A 48 28.72 22.76 47.28
N GLU A 49 28.20 23.81 47.91
CA GLU A 49 27.58 24.95 47.25
C GLU A 49 28.59 25.67 46.34
N GLU A 50 28.04 26.15 45.22
CA GLU A 50 28.50 27.30 44.43
C GLU A 50 29.90 27.25 43.79
N LEU A 51 29.91 26.90 42.51
CA LEU A 51 30.44 27.82 41.50
C LEU A 51 29.52 27.79 40.27
N CYS A 52 28.52 28.65 40.32
CA CYS A 52 27.60 28.91 39.21
C CYS A 52 28.36 29.69 38.13
N ASP A 53 28.93 29.01 37.14
CA ASP A 53 29.21 29.65 35.86
C ASP A 53 27.86 29.99 35.22
N ILE A 54 27.51 31.28 35.26
CA ILE A 54 26.33 31.86 34.61
C ILE A 54 26.48 31.66 33.10
N VAL A 55 26.05 30.51 32.59
CA VAL A 55 25.75 30.33 31.17
C VAL A 55 24.39 30.98 30.96
N ASP A 56 24.46 32.21 30.44
CA ASP A 56 23.36 33.07 30.01
C ASP A 56 22.37 32.25 29.14
N THR A 57 21.37 31.62 29.78
CA THR A 57 20.35 30.80 29.10
C THR A 57 19.29 31.73 28.55
N ARG A 58 19.67 32.53 27.57
CA ARG A 58 18.74 33.45 26.88
C ARG A 58 17.62 32.64 26.25
N SER A 59 16.38 33.09 26.45
CA SER A 59 15.21 32.45 25.87
C SER A 59 15.28 32.50 24.35
N PHE A 60 14.76 31.47 23.67
CA PHE A 60 14.58 31.44 22.21
C PHE A 60 13.92 32.73 21.71
N ASP A 61 12.90 33.23 22.42
CA ASP A 61 12.17 34.44 22.06
C ASP A 61 13.10 35.68 22.11
N ASP A 62 13.98 35.79 23.11
CA ASP A 62 14.89 36.92 23.29
C ASP A 62 15.93 36.97 22.16
N ILE A 63 16.50 35.82 21.80
CA ILE A 63 17.50 35.70 20.73
C ILE A 63 16.89 36.13 19.38
N ILE A 64 15.67 35.69 19.08
CA ILE A 64 15.00 36.06 17.82
C ILE A 64 14.57 37.53 17.82
N LEU A 65 14.06 38.05 18.94
CA LEU A 65 13.68 39.46 19.05
C LEU A 65 14.87 40.40 18.93
N ASP A 66 16.03 40.02 19.48
CA ASP A 66 17.28 40.75 19.29
C ASP A 66 17.77 40.66 17.85
N ALA A 67 17.74 39.46 17.25
CA ALA A 67 18.05 39.28 15.83
C ALA A 67 17.18 40.20 14.94
N PHE A 68 15.90 40.37 15.25
CA PHE A 68 15.03 41.30 14.51
C PHE A 68 15.43 42.77 14.60
N LYS A 69 16.10 43.20 15.68
CA LYS A 69 16.65 44.56 15.78
C LYS A 69 17.87 44.70 14.87
N GLU A 70 18.69 43.67 14.82
CA GLU A 70 19.93 43.65 14.04
C GLU A 70 19.73 43.46 12.52
N LEU A 71 18.56 42.98 12.07
CA LEU A 71 18.25 42.85 10.63
C LEU A 71 18.17 44.17 9.87
N ASN A 72 18.05 45.31 10.57
CA ASN A 72 18.08 46.65 9.96
C ASN A 72 19.51 47.19 9.71
N ARG A 73 20.55 46.38 9.96
CA ARG A 73 21.95 46.78 9.74
C ARG A 73 22.25 47.06 8.27
N LYS A 74 23.21 47.97 8.03
CA LYS A 74 23.59 48.41 6.67
C LYS A 74 24.36 47.34 5.89
N SER A 75 25.11 46.47 6.55
CA SER A 75 25.93 45.44 5.91
C SER A 75 25.13 44.19 5.52
N SER A 76 25.24 43.74 4.27
CA SER A 76 24.62 42.50 3.78
C SER A 76 25.12 41.27 4.52
N ARG A 77 26.41 41.22 4.83
CA ARG A 77 27.03 40.10 5.54
C ARG A 77 26.52 39.97 6.98
N GLU A 78 26.31 41.09 7.65
CA GLU A 78 25.77 41.08 9.02
C GLU A 78 24.33 40.61 9.02
N ARG A 79 23.50 41.09 8.08
CA ARG A 79 22.13 40.60 7.91
C ARG A 79 22.09 39.11 7.60
N ALA A 80 22.96 38.61 6.73
CA ALA A 80 23.09 37.19 6.43
C ALA A 80 23.37 36.36 7.70
N ASN A 81 24.36 36.77 8.51
CA ASN A 81 24.67 36.08 9.77
C ASN A 81 23.49 36.13 10.76
N THR A 82 22.76 37.24 10.82
CA THR A 82 21.56 37.37 11.65
C THR A 82 20.44 36.44 11.18
N LEU A 83 20.20 36.32 9.87
CA LEU A 83 19.24 35.36 9.31
C LEU A 83 19.67 33.92 9.59
N GLU A 84 20.96 33.59 9.44
CA GLU A 84 21.50 32.26 9.79
C GLU A 84 21.28 31.93 11.27
N THR A 85 21.45 32.91 12.16
CA THR A 85 21.16 32.75 13.59
C THR A 85 19.69 32.40 13.82
N ILE A 86 18.77 33.10 13.14
CA ILE A 86 17.34 32.77 13.17
C ILE A 86 17.10 31.35 12.64
N CYS A 87 17.73 30.97 11.52
CA CYS A 87 17.63 29.61 10.99
C CYS A 87 18.07 28.55 12.00
N THR A 88 19.22 28.74 12.66
CA THR A 88 19.72 27.81 13.68
C THR A 88 18.75 27.65 14.83
N GLN A 89 18.15 28.75 15.31
CA GLN A 89 17.14 28.71 16.35
C GLN A 89 15.87 27.95 15.90
N LEU A 90 15.39 28.19 14.68
CA LEU A 90 14.22 27.50 14.13
C LEU A 90 14.49 26.02 13.80
N GLN A 91 15.73 25.64 13.52
CA GLN A 91 16.12 24.23 13.44
C GLN A 91 16.04 23.56 14.81
N GLN A 92 16.48 24.23 15.87
CA GLN A 92 16.52 23.67 17.22
C GLN A 92 15.17 23.68 17.95
N PHE A 93 14.28 24.63 17.64
CA PHE A 93 13.04 24.85 18.39
C PHE A 93 11.82 24.95 17.47
N HIS A 94 10.72 24.32 17.90
CA HIS A 94 9.41 24.41 17.27
C HIS A 94 8.52 25.39 18.05
N ASN A 95 8.27 26.58 17.51
CA ASN A 95 7.46 27.62 18.17
C ASN A 95 6.53 28.35 17.17
N PRO A 96 5.46 27.70 16.69
CA PRO A 96 4.59 28.25 15.67
C PRO A 96 3.79 29.48 16.13
N LYS A 97 3.47 29.57 17.44
CA LYS A 97 2.72 30.72 18.00
C LYS A 97 3.54 32.00 17.94
N PHE A 98 4.82 31.94 18.31
CA PHE A 98 5.73 33.08 18.20
C PHE A 98 5.90 33.49 16.73
N LEU A 99 6.14 32.52 15.84
CA LEU A 99 6.32 32.81 14.41
C LEU A 99 5.09 33.47 13.78
N ALA A 100 3.88 32.98 14.09
CA ALA A 100 2.64 33.53 13.57
C ALA A 100 2.44 35.00 13.99
N LYS A 101 2.85 35.38 15.21
CA LYS A 101 2.79 36.77 15.70
C LYS A 101 3.75 37.71 14.96
N HIS A 102 4.88 37.19 14.48
CA HIS A 102 5.95 37.97 13.86
C HIS A 102 6.12 37.73 12.36
N ILE A 103 5.15 37.07 11.72
CA ILE A 103 5.25 36.60 10.34
C ILE A 103 5.38 37.74 9.33
N ASP A 104 4.68 38.85 9.49
CA ASP A 104 4.73 39.97 8.55
C ASP A 104 6.09 40.69 8.56
N ARG A 105 6.70 40.76 9.74
CA ARG A 105 8.05 41.29 9.92
C ARG A 105 9.08 40.37 9.26
N LEU A 106 8.97 39.07 9.49
CA LEU A 106 9.80 38.06 8.83
C LEU A 106 9.65 38.11 7.31
N LYS A 107 8.42 38.20 6.79
CA LYS A 107 8.14 38.30 5.35
C LYS A 107 8.83 39.51 4.72
N SER A 108 8.74 40.66 5.38
CA SER A 108 9.38 41.90 4.92
C SER A 108 10.90 41.76 4.83
N PHE A 109 11.53 41.16 5.85
CA PHE A 109 12.98 40.91 5.85
C PHE A 109 13.40 39.89 4.81
N ILE A 110 12.64 38.81 4.64
CA ILE A 110 12.91 37.79 3.62
C ILE A 110 12.80 38.39 2.22
N GLN A 111 11.76 39.19 1.96
CA GLN A 111 11.57 39.84 0.67
C GLN A 111 12.76 40.75 0.34
N TYR A 112 13.15 41.61 1.28
CA TYR A 112 14.33 42.46 1.13
C TYR A 112 15.61 41.66 0.87
N SER A 113 15.80 40.56 1.59
CA SER A 113 17.00 39.72 1.50
C SER A 113 17.07 38.93 0.19
N LEU A 114 15.93 38.53 -0.39
CA LEU A 114 15.87 37.87 -1.69
C LEU A 114 16.17 38.83 -2.87
N GLU A 115 15.92 40.12 -2.68
CA GLU A 115 16.25 41.18 -3.66
C GLU A 115 17.72 41.65 -3.54
N SER A 116 18.47 41.14 -2.54
CA SER A 116 19.88 41.45 -2.32
C SER A 116 20.76 40.92 -3.46
N THR A 117 21.94 41.52 -3.63
CA THR A 117 23.00 40.99 -4.51
C THR A 117 23.96 40.05 -3.77
N ASP A 118 23.84 39.94 -2.44
CA ASP A 118 24.73 39.13 -1.61
C ASP A 118 24.28 37.64 -1.59
N PRO A 119 25.11 36.71 -2.08
CA PRO A 119 24.78 35.29 -2.13
C PRO A 119 24.44 34.67 -0.77
N CYS A 120 25.10 35.11 0.31
CA CYS A 120 24.90 34.54 1.64
C CYS A 120 23.60 35.03 2.26
N GLU A 121 23.21 36.27 1.98
CA GLU A 121 21.93 36.84 2.41
C GLU A 121 20.75 36.12 1.74
N ILE A 122 20.81 35.91 0.42
CA ILE A 122 19.79 35.16 -0.33
C ILE A 122 19.70 33.71 0.15
N ASN A 123 20.84 33.06 0.37
CA ASN A 123 20.92 31.70 0.86
C ASN A 123 20.25 31.54 2.24
N ALA A 124 20.56 32.45 3.16
CA ALA A 124 19.95 32.47 4.49
C ALA A 124 18.45 32.72 4.41
N ALA A 125 18.00 33.64 3.54
CA ALA A 125 16.59 33.92 3.31
C ALA A 125 15.82 32.70 2.74
N ALA A 126 16.40 31.99 1.77
CA ALA A 126 15.81 30.78 1.20
C ALA A 126 15.66 29.65 2.24
N ASN A 127 16.68 29.44 3.07
CA ASN A 127 16.62 28.46 4.16
C ASN A 127 15.58 28.87 5.23
N LEU A 128 15.51 30.17 5.55
CA LEU A 128 14.52 30.70 6.48
C LEU A 128 13.08 30.48 5.98
N ILE A 129 12.82 30.65 4.69
CA ILE A 129 11.51 30.36 4.08
C ILE A 129 11.08 28.92 4.36
N SER A 130 11.97 27.96 4.11
CA SER A 130 11.70 26.53 4.34
C SER A 130 11.38 26.25 5.81
N LEU A 131 12.18 26.79 6.73
CA LEU A 131 12.02 26.57 8.17
C LEU A 131 10.73 27.19 8.71
N VAL A 132 10.39 28.41 8.29
CA VAL A 132 9.13 29.07 8.69
C VAL A 132 7.93 28.33 8.13
N ALA A 133 7.98 27.88 6.87
CA ALA A 133 6.90 27.14 6.23
C ALA A 133 6.61 25.78 6.90
N ILE A 134 7.65 25.08 7.36
CA ILE A 134 7.53 23.81 8.09
C ILE A 134 6.79 24.00 9.41
N GLN A 135 7.08 25.08 10.15
CA GLN A 135 6.50 25.29 11.47
C GLN A 135 5.08 25.87 11.43
N LEU A 136 4.77 26.74 10.47
CA LEU A 136 3.45 27.37 10.39
C LEU A 136 2.37 26.44 9.83
N PRO A 137 1.14 26.46 10.37
CA PRO A 137 0.05 25.60 9.88
C PRO A 137 -0.53 26.09 8.54
N ASP A 138 -0.49 27.39 8.27
CA ASP A 138 -1.09 28.04 7.11
C ASP A 138 -0.15 28.11 5.88
N LYS A 139 -0.66 28.68 4.79
CA LYS A 139 0.09 28.91 3.54
C LYS A 139 0.76 30.29 3.52
N SER A 140 1.16 30.82 4.67
CA SER A 140 1.67 32.20 4.78
C SER A 140 2.88 32.47 3.87
N MET A 141 3.70 31.46 3.57
CA MET A 141 4.93 31.62 2.77
C MET A 141 4.72 31.44 1.25
N ASP A 142 3.49 31.22 0.78
CA ASP A 142 3.15 31.04 -0.66
C ASP A 142 3.53 32.29 -1.51
N ILE A 143 3.55 33.47 -0.90
CA ILE A 143 3.96 34.72 -1.57
C ILE A 143 5.38 34.67 -2.16
N PHE A 144 6.25 33.79 -1.65
CA PHE A 144 7.66 33.72 -2.05
C PHE A 144 7.94 32.85 -3.28
N TYR A 145 6.95 32.13 -3.84
CA TYR A 145 7.17 31.36 -5.06
C TYR A 145 7.71 32.21 -6.22
N LYS A 146 7.14 33.40 -6.41
CA LYS A 146 7.54 34.30 -7.51
C LYS A 146 8.95 34.88 -7.29
N PRO A 147 9.28 35.47 -6.10
CA PRO A 147 10.65 35.88 -5.79
C PRO A 147 11.70 34.78 -5.92
N LEU A 148 11.41 33.56 -5.44
CA LEU A 148 12.36 32.44 -5.55
C LEU A 148 12.60 32.03 -7.01
N ARG A 149 11.55 32.01 -7.83
CA ARG A 149 11.67 31.73 -9.28
C ARG A 149 12.49 32.79 -10.01
N SER A 150 12.38 34.08 -9.64
CA SER A 150 13.22 35.11 -10.24
C SER A 150 14.71 34.94 -9.92
N VAL A 151 15.04 34.43 -8.73
CA VAL A 151 16.43 34.11 -8.38
C VAL A 151 16.97 32.96 -9.24
N ILE A 152 16.17 31.90 -9.46
CA ILE A 152 16.54 30.78 -10.36
C ILE A 152 16.77 31.24 -11.80
N GLN A 153 15.99 32.22 -12.27
CA GLN A 153 16.07 32.74 -13.64
C GLN A 153 17.24 33.71 -13.85
N SER A 154 17.94 34.11 -12.80
CA SER A 154 19.07 35.02 -12.91
C SER A 154 20.38 34.28 -13.17
N ASP A 155 21.17 34.76 -14.13
CA ASP A 155 22.42 34.13 -14.56
C ASP A 155 23.61 34.40 -13.62
N HIS A 156 23.40 35.12 -12.51
CA HIS A 156 24.47 35.71 -11.70
C HIS A 156 24.84 34.95 -10.43
N PHE A 157 23.99 34.03 -9.95
CA PHE A 157 24.21 33.38 -8.65
C PHE A 157 24.98 32.06 -8.74
N ARG A 158 25.73 31.77 -7.65
CA ARG A 158 26.48 30.51 -7.49
C ARG A 158 25.54 29.33 -7.25
N SER A 159 26.01 28.13 -7.58
CA SER A 159 25.25 26.89 -7.47
C SER A 159 24.71 26.59 -6.07
N SER A 160 25.39 27.05 -5.01
CA SER A 160 24.96 26.86 -3.63
C SER A 160 23.71 27.67 -3.27
N VAL A 161 23.60 28.92 -3.75
CA VAL A 161 22.42 29.76 -3.53
C VAL A 161 21.23 29.19 -4.28
N LEU A 162 21.45 28.81 -5.54
CA LEU A 162 20.42 28.20 -6.37
C LEU A 162 19.94 26.87 -5.78
N SER A 163 20.82 26.10 -5.13
CA SER A 163 20.46 24.88 -4.39
C SER A 163 19.45 25.16 -3.26
N SER A 164 19.77 26.09 -2.35
CA SER A 164 18.85 26.47 -1.26
C SER A 164 17.52 27.03 -1.76
N VAL A 165 17.54 27.76 -2.88
CA VAL A 165 16.32 28.28 -3.52
C VAL A 165 15.48 27.14 -4.13
N CYS A 166 16.11 26.14 -4.78
CA CYS A 166 15.42 24.94 -5.24
C CYS A 166 14.73 24.21 -4.08
N HIS A 167 15.45 23.95 -3.00
CA HIS A 167 14.91 23.26 -1.83
C HIS A 167 13.74 24.04 -1.20
N ALA A 168 13.83 25.38 -1.14
CA ALA A 168 12.74 26.22 -0.66
C ALA A 168 11.46 26.08 -1.50
N ILE A 169 11.57 26.13 -2.83
CA ILE A 169 10.41 25.90 -3.71
C ILE A 169 9.86 24.48 -3.54
N GLY A 170 10.75 23.48 -3.39
CA GLY A 170 10.37 22.09 -3.13
C GLY A 170 9.57 21.93 -1.84
N ILE A 171 10.05 22.50 -0.73
CA ILE A 171 9.37 22.45 0.58
C ILE A 171 8.03 23.18 0.55
N LEU A 172 7.96 24.37 -0.05
CA LEU A 172 6.69 25.08 -0.21
C LEU A 172 5.69 24.24 -1.01
N THR A 173 6.14 23.60 -2.09
CA THR A 173 5.26 22.78 -2.95
C THR A 173 4.77 21.56 -2.19
N PHE A 174 5.64 20.89 -1.45
CA PHE A 174 5.30 19.74 -0.62
C PHE A 174 4.30 20.06 0.49
N LEU A 175 4.47 21.18 1.16
CA LEU A 175 3.61 21.57 2.28
C LEU A 175 2.27 22.14 1.81
N TYR A 176 2.27 22.96 0.75
CA TYR A 176 1.11 23.79 0.41
C TYR A 176 0.34 23.31 -0.82
N GLU A 177 0.94 22.57 -1.74
CA GLU A 177 0.25 22.15 -2.96
C GLU A 177 -0.34 20.74 -2.82
N SER A 178 -1.60 20.60 -3.20
CA SER A 178 -2.33 19.32 -3.21
C SER A 178 -2.84 18.97 -4.60
N ASN A 179 -2.81 19.91 -5.56
CA ASN A 179 -3.20 19.68 -6.94
C ASN A 179 -2.00 19.08 -7.72
N PRO A 180 -2.11 17.82 -8.17
CA PRO A 180 -1.02 17.16 -8.87
C PRO A 180 -0.67 17.74 -10.25
N GLU A 181 -1.54 18.53 -10.88
CA GLU A 181 -1.18 19.25 -12.12
C GLU A 181 -0.20 20.38 -11.86
N LYS A 182 -0.39 21.11 -10.75
CA LYS A 182 0.52 22.18 -10.33
C LYS A 182 1.86 21.61 -9.87
N ILE A 183 1.84 20.48 -9.16
CA ILE A 183 3.06 19.74 -8.79
C ILE A 183 3.84 19.34 -10.05
N VAL A 184 3.18 18.76 -11.06
CA VAL A 184 3.82 18.43 -12.34
C VAL A 184 4.37 19.68 -13.06
N SER A 185 3.69 20.82 -12.98
CA SER A 185 4.20 22.08 -13.56
C SER A 185 5.52 22.49 -12.91
N VAL A 186 5.61 22.43 -11.58
CA VAL A 186 6.85 22.73 -10.85
C VAL A 186 7.93 21.69 -11.20
N MET A 187 7.58 20.41 -11.29
CA MET A 187 8.51 19.36 -11.71
C MET A 187 9.05 19.59 -13.14
N LYS A 188 8.23 20.08 -14.08
CA LYS A 188 8.69 20.44 -15.44
C LYS A 188 9.78 21.51 -15.41
N GLU A 189 9.62 22.52 -14.56
CA GLU A 189 10.60 23.59 -14.39
C GLU A 189 11.95 23.01 -13.91
N PHE A 190 11.94 22.12 -12.92
CA PHE A 190 13.15 21.45 -12.43
C PHE A 190 13.76 20.48 -13.44
N GLN A 191 12.93 19.78 -14.23
CA GLN A 191 13.41 18.92 -15.32
C GLN A 191 14.19 19.71 -16.37
N CYS A 192 13.74 20.90 -16.75
CA CYS A 192 14.48 21.78 -17.64
C CYS A 192 15.81 22.26 -17.05
N ILE A 193 15.99 22.23 -15.73
CA ILE A 193 17.23 22.60 -15.05
C ILE A 193 18.20 21.42 -15.07
N PHE A 194 17.78 20.24 -14.59
CA PHE A 194 18.70 19.10 -14.51
C PHE A 194 18.93 18.39 -15.85
N GLY A 195 18.04 18.54 -16.83
CA GLY A 195 18.16 17.96 -18.16
C GLY A 195 19.12 18.69 -19.11
N ARG A 196 19.73 19.80 -18.69
CA ARG A 196 20.74 20.51 -19.51
C ARG A 196 22.04 19.70 -19.55
N GLU A 197 22.46 19.30 -20.74
CA GLU A 197 23.74 18.64 -20.95
C GLU A 197 24.89 19.65 -20.73
N HIS A 198 25.76 19.35 -19.77
CA HIS A 198 27.07 19.96 -19.55
C HIS A 198 27.14 21.48 -19.30
N GLU A 199 27.20 21.86 -18.02
CA GLU A 199 28.27 22.74 -17.53
C GLU A 199 28.75 22.28 -16.15
N VAL A 200 30.00 21.83 -16.06
CA VAL A 200 30.68 21.36 -14.83
C VAL A 200 30.63 22.38 -13.67
N LYS A 201 30.35 23.65 -13.98
CA LYS A 201 30.31 24.76 -13.02
C LYS A 201 29.10 24.75 -12.08
N ASN A 202 27.99 24.10 -12.45
CA ASN A 202 26.72 24.18 -11.72
C ASN A 202 26.14 22.82 -11.27
N TYR A 203 27.01 21.83 -11.05
CA TYR A 203 26.59 20.48 -10.69
C TYR A 203 25.77 20.41 -9.37
N GLN A 204 26.06 21.26 -8.38
CA GLN A 204 25.28 21.32 -7.12
C GLN A 204 23.85 21.83 -7.34
N PHE A 205 23.67 22.80 -8.23
CA PHE A 205 22.35 23.30 -8.62
C PHE A 205 21.56 22.24 -9.39
N GLN A 206 22.24 21.52 -10.28
CA GLN A 206 21.68 20.38 -11.00
C GLN A 206 21.24 19.24 -10.06
N ILE A 207 22.06 18.93 -9.04
CA ILE A 207 21.70 17.93 -8.01
C ILE A 207 20.47 18.39 -7.24
N ALA A 208 20.47 19.63 -6.72
CA ALA A 208 19.36 20.14 -5.91
C ALA A 208 18.04 20.20 -6.70
N ALA A 209 18.09 20.62 -7.97
CA ALA A 209 16.93 20.57 -8.87
C ALA A 209 16.41 19.14 -9.04
N PHE A 210 17.31 18.16 -9.14
CA PHE A 210 16.93 16.76 -9.31
C PHE A 210 16.40 16.14 -8.01
N GLU A 211 17.00 16.43 -6.86
CA GLU A 211 16.49 16.03 -5.53
C GLU A 211 15.07 16.55 -5.30
N VAL A 212 14.82 17.82 -5.61
CA VAL A 212 13.48 18.42 -5.51
C VAL A 212 12.52 17.74 -6.48
N TRP A 213 12.94 17.44 -7.70
CA TRP A 213 12.09 16.72 -8.66
C TRP A 213 11.67 15.34 -8.14
N ILE A 214 12.60 14.55 -7.61
CA ILE A 214 12.32 13.23 -7.04
C ILE A 214 11.43 13.37 -5.80
N PHE A 215 11.71 14.35 -4.94
CA PHE A 215 10.93 14.64 -3.75
C PHE A 215 9.47 14.99 -4.07
N LEU A 216 9.22 15.83 -5.08
CA LEU A 216 7.88 16.18 -5.52
C LEU A 216 7.16 15.04 -6.24
N MET A 217 7.90 14.16 -6.91
CA MET A 217 7.33 12.94 -7.50
C MET A 217 6.62 12.09 -6.45
N THR A 218 7.13 12.04 -5.22
CA THR A 218 6.51 11.29 -4.11
C THR A 218 5.09 11.77 -3.76
N LEU A 219 4.65 12.94 -4.22
CA LEU A 219 3.31 13.49 -3.96
C LEU A 219 2.30 13.17 -5.06
N LEU A 220 2.74 12.61 -6.18
CA LEU A 220 1.85 12.26 -7.27
C LEU A 220 1.06 10.99 -6.92
N PRO A 221 -0.24 10.90 -7.22
CA PRO A 221 -1.03 9.69 -6.98
C PRO A 221 -0.54 8.52 -7.85
N SER A 222 -0.79 7.27 -7.46
CA SER A 222 -0.36 6.06 -8.18
C SER A 222 -1.01 5.90 -9.57
N ARG A 223 -2.27 6.33 -9.73
CA ARG A 223 -3.02 6.25 -11.00
C ARG A 223 -2.69 7.41 -11.94
N LEU A 224 -1.79 7.22 -12.91
CA LEU A 224 -1.35 8.32 -13.77
C LEU A 224 -1.26 7.93 -15.25
N ASP A 225 -2.32 8.10 -16.04
CA ASP A 225 -2.21 7.92 -17.50
C ASP A 225 -1.32 9.01 -18.16
N LYS A 226 -1.60 10.30 -17.92
CA LYS A 226 -0.88 11.41 -18.55
C LYS A 226 0.40 11.86 -17.83
N ARG A 227 0.51 11.59 -16.52
CA ARG A 227 1.68 12.00 -15.72
C ARG A 227 2.77 10.91 -15.67
N THR A 228 2.42 9.62 -15.83
CA THR A 228 3.41 8.56 -16.05
C THR A 228 4.14 8.77 -17.37
N ALA A 229 3.45 9.20 -18.44
CA ALA A 229 4.10 9.62 -19.68
C ALA A 229 5.12 10.76 -19.48
N PHE A 230 4.83 11.70 -18.58
CA PHE A 230 5.75 12.78 -18.21
C PHE A 230 6.98 12.25 -17.46
N CYS A 231 6.81 11.46 -16.39
CA CYS A 231 7.94 10.87 -15.67
C CYS A 231 8.77 9.93 -16.56
N LEU A 232 8.14 9.18 -17.46
CA LEU A 232 8.80 8.32 -18.44
C LEU A 232 9.60 9.11 -19.48
N SER A 233 9.15 10.31 -19.88
CA SER A 233 9.94 11.18 -20.78
C SER A 233 11.25 11.68 -20.14
N SER A 234 11.32 11.71 -18.81
CA SER A 234 12.53 12.07 -18.07
C SER A 234 13.55 10.93 -17.99
N VAL A 235 13.15 9.68 -18.25
CA VAL A 235 14.00 8.49 -18.06
C VAL A 235 15.24 8.52 -18.95
N GLU A 236 15.12 8.97 -20.21
CA GLU A 236 16.27 9.10 -21.11
C GLU A 236 17.31 10.09 -20.59
N HIS A 237 16.87 11.18 -19.97
CA HIS A 237 17.76 12.15 -19.34
C HIS A 237 18.44 11.56 -18.09
N ILE A 238 17.69 10.80 -17.27
CA ILE A 238 18.25 10.10 -16.11
C ILE A 238 19.34 9.11 -16.55
N PHE A 239 19.18 8.44 -17.71
CA PHE A 239 20.22 7.59 -18.27
C PHE A 239 21.51 8.30 -18.64
N THR A 240 21.39 9.46 -19.28
CA THR A 240 22.56 10.28 -19.61
C THR A 240 23.28 10.70 -18.32
N LEU A 241 22.52 11.11 -17.31
CA LEU A 241 23.06 11.56 -16.02
C LEU A 241 23.64 10.43 -15.15
N LEU A 242 23.17 9.19 -15.29
CA LEU A 242 23.83 8.04 -14.66
C LEU A 242 25.30 7.94 -15.10
N ASN A 243 25.63 8.26 -16.35
CA ASN A 243 27.02 8.25 -16.83
C ASN A 243 27.84 9.49 -16.44
N SER A 244 27.30 10.37 -15.59
CA SER A 244 28.01 11.57 -15.11
C SER A 244 29.30 11.22 -14.37
N THR A 245 30.31 12.08 -14.49
CA THR A 245 31.56 11.99 -13.73
C THR A 245 31.38 12.29 -12.24
N HIS A 246 30.31 12.98 -11.85
CA HIS A 246 30.05 13.37 -10.46
C HIS A 246 29.28 12.29 -9.69
N TYR A 247 29.84 11.87 -8.55
CA TYR A 247 29.26 10.81 -7.71
C TYR A 247 27.84 11.13 -7.23
N ASP A 248 27.61 12.33 -6.69
CA ASP A 248 26.32 12.71 -6.11
C ASP A 248 25.19 12.71 -7.16
N ILE A 249 25.47 13.12 -8.40
CA ILE A 249 24.51 13.05 -9.51
C ILE A 249 24.10 11.60 -9.77
N ARG A 250 25.07 10.67 -9.76
CA ARG A 250 24.79 9.24 -9.98
C ARG A 250 23.96 8.65 -8.85
N VAL A 251 24.24 9.02 -7.61
CA VAL A 251 23.46 8.58 -6.44
C VAL A 251 22.02 9.10 -6.53
N THR A 252 21.84 10.38 -6.88
CA THR A 252 20.50 10.98 -7.05
C THR A 252 19.74 10.34 -8.22
N CYS A 253 20.41 10.01 -9.33
CA CYS A 253 19.80 9.23 -10.42
C CYS A 253 19.32 7.85 -9.95
N ALA A 254 20.15 7.15 -9.16
CA ALA A 254 19.81 5.84 -8.63
C ALA A 254 18.58 5.89 -7.71
N LYS A 255 18.52 6.90 -6.82
CA LYS A 255 17.33 7.17 -5.98
C LYS A 255 16.10 7.50 -6.83
N ALA A 256 16.25 8.29 -7.90
CA ALA A 256 15.16 8.65 -8.81
C ALA A 256 14.54 7.41 -9.45
N VAL A 257 15.38 6.50 -9.97
CA VAL A 257 14.90 5.26 -10.57
C VAL A 257 14.18 4.41 -9.54
N ALA A 258 14.71 4.30 -8.32
CA ALA A 258 14.06 3.54 -7.25
C ALA A 258 12.67 4.09 -6.93
N VAL A 259 12.51 5.41 -6.81
CA VAL A 259 11.20 6.06 -6.61
C VAL A 259 10.28 5.89 -7.83
N ILE A 260 10.79 5.96 -9.06
CA ILE A 260 10.00 5.72 -10.29
C ILE A 260 9.49 4.29 -10.34
N CYS A 261 10.33 3.31 -10.00
CA CYS A 261 9.93 1.92 -9.87
C CYS A 261 8.88 1.76 -8.77
N GLU A 262 9.10 2.35 -7.59
CA GLU A 262 8.19 2.25 -6.45
C GLU A 262 6.82 2.88 -6.72
N CYS A 263 6.76 4.13 -7.18
CA CYS A 263 5.50 4.79 -7.55
C CYS A 263 4.81 4.11 -8.75
N GLY A 264 5.58 3.37 -9.54
CA GLY A 264 5.13 2.56 -10.64
C GLY A 264 4.68 1.13 -10.28
N MET A 265 4.94 0.71 -9.05
CA MET A 265 4.54 -0.59 -8.51
C MET A 265 3.15 -0.59 -7.86
N ASP A 266 2.58 0.59 -7.60
CA ASP A 266 1.32 0.73 -6.87
C ASP A 266 0.06 0.49 -7.73
N ASP A 267 0.14 0.53 -9.06
CA ASP A 267 -0.97 0.19 -9.98
C ASP A 267 -0.47 -0.59 -11.21
N ASP A 268 -1.16 -1.69 -11.56
CA ASP A 268 -0.99 -2.56 -12.73
C ASP A 268 0.39 -2.53 -13.46
N LYS A 269 1.17 -3.61 -13.26
CA LYS A 269 2.48 -3.93 -13.88
C LYS A 269 2.63 -3.66 -15.39
N ILE A 270 1.54 -3.45 -16.11
CA ILE A 270 1.43 -3.42 -17.58
C ILE A 270 2.01 -2.13 -18.19
N TYR A 271 2.01 -0.99 -17.50
CA TYR A 271 2.42 0.29 -18.10
C TYR A 271 3.94 0.56 -18.09
N LEU A 272 4.66 0.03 -17.11
CA LEU A 272 6.09 0.25 -16.94
C LEU A 272 6.97 -0.86 -17.49
N GLU A 273 6.42 -2.06 -17.72
CA GLU A 273 7.13 -3.24 -18.24
C GLU A 273 7.96 -2.95 -19.53
N PRO A 274 7.46 -2.22 -20.54
CA PRO A 274 8.23 -1.94 -21.76
C PRO A 274 9.44 -1.02 -21.54
N TYR A 275 9.43 -0.25 -20.45
CA TYR A 275 10.49 0.66 -20.06
C TYR A 275 11.45 -0.03 -19.10
N LEU A 276 10.95 -0.73 -18.06
CA LEU A 276 11.76 -1.47 -17.09
C LEU A 276 12.61 -2.56 -17.75
N THR A 277 12.09 -3.23 -18.77
CA THR A 277 12.84 -4.20 -19.62
C THR A 277 14.05 -3.60 -20.33
N LYS A 278 14.02 -2.31 -20.65
CA LYS A 278 15.18 -1.57 -21.19
C LYS A 278 16.07 -0.99 -20.09
N ILE A 279 15.47 -0.60 -18.97
CA ILE A 279 16.10 0.20 -17.91
C ILE A 279 16.98 -0.63 -16.98
N VAL A 280 16.44 -1.72 -16.44
CA VAL A 280 17.09 -2.50 -15.38
C VAL A 280 18.39 -3.19 -15.86
N PRO A 281 18.48 -3.78 -17.07
CA PRO A 281 19.74 -4.37 -17.54
C PRO A 281 20.86 -3.34 -17.69
N ARG A 282 20.50 -2.12 -18.10
CA ARG A 282 21.45 -1.02 -18.30
C ARG A 282 21.92 -0.46 -16.96
N ILE A 283 21.04 -0.33 -15.97
CA ILE A 283 21.40 0.05 -14.59
C ILE A 283 22.28 -1.02 -13.94
N SER A 284 21.98 -2.31 -14.12
CA SER A 284 22.80 -3.42 -13.62
C SER A 284 24.22 -3.38 -14.21
N THR A 285 24.33 -3.16 -15.54
CA THR A 285 25.62 -3.01 -16.24
C THR A 285 26.41 -1.80 -15.75
N ILE A 286 25.72 -0.68 -15.52
CA ILE A 286 26.31 0.57 -15.03
C ILE A 286 26.79 0.41 -13.57
N ILE A 287 25.99 -0.22 -12.70
CA ILE A 287 26.35 -0.55 -11.31
C ILE A 287 27.56 -1.50 -11.29
N ASP A 288 27.62 -2.49 -12.18
CA ASP A 288 28.75 -3.42 -12.29
C ASP A 288 30.03 -2.74 -12.81
N ALA A 289 29.90 -1.77 -13.71
CA ALA A 289 31.01 -0.92 -14.15
C ALA A 289 31.53 -0.01 -13.01
N TRP A 290 30.65 0.45 -12.12
CA TRP A 290 31.00 1.32 -11.00
C TRP A 290 31.70 0.61 -9.84
N ASN A 291 31.33 -0.64 -9.55
CA ASN A 291 31.94 -1.43 -8.47
C ASN A 291 33.41 -1.81 -8.73
N LYS A 292 33.91 -1.66 -9.96
CA LYS A 292 35.34 -1.86 -10.28
C LYS A 292 36.23 -0.71 -9.81
N ASN A 293 35.66 0.45 -9.48
CA ASN A 293 36.40 1.63 -8.97
C ASN A 293 36.09 1.80 -7.47
N ALA A 294 36.79 1.01 -6.64
CA ALA A 294 36.39 0.62 -5.29
C ALA A 294 36.72 1.60 -4.14
N SER A 295 36.48 2.91 -4.25
CA SER A 295 36.70 3.82 -3.10
C SER A 295 35.49 4.58 -2.53
N ASP A 296 34.38 4.73 -3.26
CA ASP A 296 33.44 5.82 -2.93
C ASP A 296 31.99 5.42 -2.58
N PHE A 297 31.64 4.14 -2.40
CA PHE A 297 30.23 3.70 -2.49
C PHE A 297 29.62 3.14 -1.19
N LYS A 298 28.94 3.98 -0.38
CA LYS A 298 28.15 3.53 0.80
C LYS A 298 26.62 3.49 0.57
N SER A 299 26.05 4.25 -0.38
CA SER A 299 24.58 4.36 -0.58
C SER A 299 24.02 3.59 -1.79
N THR A 300 24.87 3.18 -2.72
CA THR A 300 24.50 2.45 -3.96
C THR A 300 24.13 0.96 -3.77
N PRO A 301 24.65 0.23 -2.76
CA PRO A 301 24.26 -1.16 -2.53
C PRO A 301 22.75 -1.35 -2.25
N GLN A 302 22.10 -0.38 -1.60
CA GLN A 302 20.68 -0.46 -1.25
C GLN A 302 19.78 -0.28 -2.48
N VAL A 303 20.13 0.62 -3.42
CA VAL A 303 19.40 0.77 -4.69
C VAL A 303 19.56 -0.50 -5.55
N ARG A 304 20.77 -1.06 -5.60
CA ARG A 304 21.03 -2.33 -6.29
C ARG A 304 20.19 -3.46 -5.69
N GLN A 305 20.23 -3.60 -4.36
CA GLN A 305 19.45 -4.60 -3.64
C GLN A 305 17.94 -4.42 -3.89
N TYR A 306 17.46 -3.19 -3.94
CA TYR A 306 16.06 -2.92 -4.29
C TYR A 306 15.73 -3.31 -5.73
N LEU A 307 16.55 -2.92 -6.70
CA LEU A 307 16.31 -3.23 -8.11
C LEU A 307 16.50 -4.71 -8.46
N GLU A 308 17.33 -5.45 -7.71
CA GLU A 308 17.60 -6.88 -7.93
C GLU A 308 16.73 -7.82 -7.06
N LYS A 309 16.43 -7.43 -5.82
CA LYS A 309 15.73 -8.27 -4.83
C LYS A 309 14.37 -7.72 -4.40
N GLY A 310 14.01 -6.52 -4.83
CA GLY A 310 12.74 -5.86 -4.52
C GLY A 310 12.64 -5.30 -3.10
N THR A 311 13.70 -5.34 -2.29
CA THR A 311 13.69 -4.86 -0.89
C THR A 311 14.29 -3.45 -0.80
N PRO A 312 13.50 -2.39 -0.59
CA PRO A 312 13.98 -1.05 -0.35
C PRO A 312 14.53 -0.92 1.07
N PRO A 313 15.27 0.16 1.35
CA PRO A 313 15.95 0.32 2.62
C PRO A 313 14.93 0.51 3.75
N CYS A 314 14.97 -0.38 4.74
CA CYS A 314 14.29 -0.24 6.01
C CYS A 314 15.22 0.42 7.03
N ALA A 315 14.84 1.59 7.53
CA ALA A 315 15.53 2.24 8.65
C ALA A 315 14.52 2.70 9.71
N GLU A 316 14.89 2.59 10.99
CA GLU A 316 14.04 3.02 12.11
C GLU A 316 14.56 4.32 12.70
N ILE A 317 13.69 5.34 12.73
CA ILE A 317 14.01 6.64 13.33
C ILE A 317 13.19 6.82 14.60
N ARG A 318 13.85 6.85 15.76
CA ARG A 318 13.21 7.11 17.05
C ARG A 318 12.98 8.60 17.23
N TYR A 319 11.76 8.98 17.62
CA TYR A 319 11.42 10.35 17.97
C TYR A 319 10.47 10.36 19.20
N GLY A 320 10.94 10.92 20.31
CA GLY A 320 10.23 10.81 21.59
C GLY A 320 10.03 9.34 22.00
N LYS A 321 8.77 8.93 22.24
CA LYS A 321 8.38 7.54 22.54
C LYS A 321 7.93 6.75 21.30
N CYS A 322 8.04 7.34 20.11
CA CYS A 322 7.55 6.77 18.86
C CYS A 322 8.69 6.37 17.92
N VAL A 323 8.40 5.47 16.98
CA VAL A 323 9.33 5.04 15.93
C VAL A 323 8.70 5.35 14.57
N LEU A 324 9.47 6.00 13.70
CA LEU A 324 9.14 6.16 12.29
C LEU A 324 9.93 5.12 11.50
N GLN A 325 9.22 4.17 10.89
CA GLN A 325 9.83 3.20 9.98
C GLN A 325 9.90 3.80 8.58
N LEU A 326 11.11 4.01 8.08
CA LEU A 326 11.38 4.38 6.69
C LEU A 326 11.38 3.10 5.86
N ASN A 327 10.21 2.66 5.42
CA ASN A 327 9.99 1.36 4.76
C ASN A 327 9.75 1.47 3.24
N ASN A 328 9.93 2.64 2.63
CA ASN A 328 9.84 2.80 1.18
C ASN A 328 10.72 3.98 0.72
N TRP A 329 11.10 4.01 -0.55
CA TRP A 329 11.97 5.03 -1.14
C TRP A 329 11.33 6.42 -1.10
N ALA A 330 10.02 6.54 -1.31
CA ALA A 330 9.31 7.80 -1.23
C ALA A 330 9.46 8.44 0.16
N LEU A 331 9.26 7.65 1.22
CA LEU A 331 9.39 8.08 2.61
C LEU A 331 10.84 8.37 2.98
N ASN A 332 11.79 7.54 2.51
CA ASN A 332 13.22 7.80 2.68
C ASN A 332 13.64 9.13 2.04
N VAL A 333 13.21 9.41 0.80
CA VAL A 333 13.52 10.67 0.10
C VAL A 333 12.90 11.86 0.82
N ARG A 334 11.64 11.76 1.28
CA ARG A 334 11.01 12.84 2.05
C ARG A 334 11.73 13.11 3.36
N TYR A 335 12.12 12.06 4.07
CA TYR A 335 12.87 12.17 5.32
C TYR A 335 14.24 12.82 5.10
N GLU A 336 14.98 12.43 4.06
CA GLU A 336 16.27 13.05 3.75
C GLU A 336 16.17 14.53 3.37
N MET A 337 15.14 14.91 2.60
CA MET A 337 14.89 16.32 2.28
C MET A 337 14.66 17.14 3.55
N LEU A 338 13.83 16.65 4.48
CA LEU A 338 13.60 17.31 5.75
C LEU A 338 14.85 17.31 6.64
N ARG A 339 15.65 16.24 6.61
CA ARG A 339 16.93 16.16 7.31
C ARG A 339 17.93 17.20 6.84
N THR A 340 17.93 17.50 5.54
CA THR A 340 18.78 18.53 4.95
C THR A 340 18.40 19.92 5.47
N ILE A 341 17.10 20.20 5.65
CA ILE A 341 16.61 21.51 6.09
C ILE A 341 16.65 21.69 7.61
N LEU A 342 16.21 20.70 8.38
CA LEU A 342 16.10 20.78 9.84
C LEU A 342 17.39 20.39 10.57
N GLY A 343 18.32 19.72 9.89
CA GLY A 343 19.57 19.21 10.45
C GLY A 343 19.40 17.82 11.09
N SER A 344 20.44 16.99 11.02
CA SER A 344 20.39 15.57 11.41
C SER A 344 19.96 15.30 12.84
N THR A 345 20.26 16.21 13.77
CA THR A 345 19.95 16.06 15.19
C THR A 345 18.55 16.54 15.55
N ASN A 346 17.98 17.49 14.79
CA ASN A 346 16.78 18.19 15.21
C ASN A 346 15.50 17.68 14.54
N VAL A 347 15.60 16.95 13.42
CA VAL A 347 14.44 16.38 12.72
C VAL A 347 13.57 15.57 13.67
N ALA A 348 14.18 14.70 14.49
CA ALA A 348 13.44 13.88 15.47
C ALA A 348 12.67 14.74 16.49
N LYS A 349 13.22 15.89 16.90
CA LYS A 349 12.54 16.83 17.81
C LYS A 349 11.36 17.52 17.12
N HIS A 350 11.50 17.91 15.86
CA HIS A 350 10.38 18.45 15.09
C HIS A 350 9.31 17.39 14.83
N LEU A 351 9.68 16.14 14.56
CA LEU A 351 8.72 15.04 14.37
C LEU A 351 7.85 14.77 15.62
N SER A 352 8.37 15.00 16.82
CA SER A 352 7.59 14.83 18.06
C SER A 352 6.70 16.03 18.39
N GLN A 353 6.94 17.19 17.78
CA GLN A 353 6.28 18.46 18.13
C GLN A 353 5.40 19.04 17.01
N ASN A 354 5.59 18.58 15.76
CA ASN A 354 4.92 19.11 14.57
C ASN A 354 4.05 18.04 13.90
N GLU A 355 2.77 18.01 14.28
CA GLU A 355 1.79 17.06 13.74
C GLU A 355 1.61 17.22 12.22
N LYS A 356 1.61 18.45 11.69
CA LYS A 356 1.49 18.72 10.25
C LYS A 356 2.61 18.04 9.47
N LEU A 357 3.84 18.13 9.97
CA LEU A 357 5.01 17.50 9.35
C LEU A 357 4.87 15.97 9.36
N LEU A 358 4.40 15.41 10.49
CA LEU A 358 4.17 13.98 10.63
C LEU A 358 3.05 13.49 9.70
N THR A 359 1.94 14.22 9.59
CA THR A 359 0.86 13.92 8.64
C THR A 359 1.37 13.97 7.21
N LYS A 360 2.16 14.99 6.83
CA LYS A 360 2.72 15.13 5.47
C LYS A 360 3.78 14.07 5.14
N LEU A 361 4.55 13.62 6.12
CA LEU A 361 5.46 12.48 5.95
C LEU A 361 4.71 11.15 5.81
N LYS A 362 3.70 10.95 6.67
CA LYS A 362 2.82 9.78 6.68
C LYS A 362 1.71 9.83 5.62
N MET A 363 1.65 10.88 4.79
CA MET A 363 0.81 10.91 3.59
C MET A 363 1.35 9.85 2.64
N SER A 364 0.88 8.63 2.81
CA SER A 364 1.08 7.52 1.91
C SER A 364 0.91 7.99 0.46
N SER A 365 1.94 7.78 -0.37
CA SER A 365 1.64 7.08 -1.62
C SER A 365 0.83 5.86 -1.18
N GLN A 366 -0.41 5.79 -1.64
CA GLN A 366 -1.40 4.79 -1.23
C GLN A 366 -0.73 3.43 -0.96
N SER A 367 -1.09 2.79 0.15
CA SER A 367 -0.68 1.45 0.60
C SER A 367 0.56 1.35 1.51
N GLU A 368 0.41 0.57 2.57
CA GLU A 368 1.49 -0.25 3.11
C GLU A 368 1.98 -1.16 1.98
N CYS A 369 2.95 -0.67 1.20
CA CYS A 369 3.58 -1.44 0.13
C CYS A 369 4.77 -2.21 0.74
N CYS A 370 4.45 -3.31 1.41
CA CYS A 370 5.43 -4.36 1.66
C CYS A 370 5.77 -5.06 0.34
N TYR A 371 7.05 -5.41 0.25
CA TYR A 371 7.75 -5.70 -0.99
C TYR A 371 7.28 -6.97 -1.69
N ARG A 372 7.01 -6.88 -2.99
CA ARG A 372 7.26 -7.98 -3.94
C ARG A 372 7.49 -7.46 -5.36
N PHE A 373 8.72 -7.04 -5.62
CA PHE A 373 9.28 -7.10 -6.96
C PHE A 373 10.39 -8.17 -7.00
N THR A 374 10.12 -9.30 -7.66
CA THR A 374 11.18 -10.12 -8.25
C THR A 374 11.35 -9.62 -9.69
N PRO A 375 12.55 -9.17 -10.10
CA PRO A 375 12.80 -8.81 -11.49
C PRO A 375 12.79 -10.09 -12.33
N VAL A 376 11.65 -10.42 -12.94
CA VAL A 376 11.60 -11.37 -14.06
C VAL A 376 11.93 -10.59 -15.33
N LEU A 377 13.18 -10.16 -15.44
CA LEU A 377 13.73 -9.67 -16.69
C LEU A 377 14.65 -10.74 -17.24
N LEU A 378 14.02 -11.79 -17.77
CA LEU A 378 14.52 -12.74 -18.77
C LEU A 378 13.58 -13.97 -18.76
N GLN A 379 12.36 -13.84 -19.30
CA GLN A 379 11.69 -14.91 -20.05
C GLN A 379 10.31 -14.48 -20.61
N ASP A 380 10.33 -14.29 -21.92
CA ASP A 380 9.33 -14.62 -22.95
C ASP A 380 7.88 -14.10 -22.92
N LYS A 381 7.65 -13.20 -23.89
CA LYS A 381 6.58 -13.21 -24.92
C LYS A 381 5.41 -14.17 -24.69
N ILE A 382 4.18 -13.63 -24.64
CA ILE A 382 3.05 -14.08 -25.48
C ILE A 382 1.99 -12.95 -25.54
N SER A 383 1.53 -12.73 -26.77
CA SER A 383 0.51 -11.78 -27.21
C SER A 383 -0.89 -12.41 -27.09
N SER A 384 -1.93 -11.67 -26.68
CA SER A 384 -3.24 -11.73 -27.36
C SER A 384 -4.22 -10.64 -26.89
N ARG A 385 -5.05 -10.22 -27.85
CA ARG A 385 -5.94 -9.06 -27.85
C ARG A 385 -7.29 -9.32 -27.17
N VAL A 386 -7.82 -8.25 -26.57
CA VAL A 386 -9.15 -8.14 -25.96
C VAL A 386 -10.24 -7.85 -27.01
N ALA A 387 -11.45 -8.37 -26.80
CA ALA A 387 -12.69 -7.78 -27.25
C ALA A 387 -13.64 -7.61 -26.04
N CYS A 388 -14.08 -6.38 -25.74
CA CYS A 388 -15.04 -6.07 -24.68
C CYS A 388 -16.37 -5.60 -25.29
N GLU A 389 -17.47 -6.27 -24.91
CA GLU A 389 -18.85 -5.88 -25.26
C GLU A 389 -19.54 -5.06 -24.15
N GLU A 390 -20.59 -4.34 -24.58
CA GLU A 390 -21.26 -3.18 -23.97
C GLU A 390 -22.03 -3.40 -22.65
N ILE A 391 -22.31 -2.28 -21.97
CA ILE A 391 -22.98 -2.14 -20.66
C ILE A 391 -24.19 -1.18 -20.79
N PRO A 392 -25.34 -1.45 -20.15
CA PRO A 392 -26.45 -0.50 -20.01
C PRO A 392 -26.36 0.41 -18.75
N VAL A 393 -27.13 1.50 -18.80
CA VAL A 393 -26.99 2.78 -18.07
C VAL A 393 -27.72 2.86 -16.69
N MET A 394 -27.01 3.47 -15.71
CA MET A 394 -27.37 4.28 -14.50
C MET A 394 -28.45 3.92 -13.46
N VAL A 395 -28.12 4.21 -12.18
CA VAL A 395 -28.89 5.07 -11.22
C VAL A 395 -27.90 5.77 -10.24
N PRO A 396 -28.10 7.04 -9.80
CA PRO A 396 -27.25 7.71 -8.80
C PRO A 396 -27.52 7.24 -7.36
N VAL A 397 -26.48 7.02 -6.56
CA VAL A 397 -26.61 6.73 -5.12
C VAL A 397 -26.60 8.04 -4.34
N THR A 398 -27.75 8.39 -3.77
CA THR A 398 -27.92 9.41 -2.74
C THR A 398 -27.37 8.91 -1.40
N THR A 399 -26.47 9.65 -0.75
CA THR A 399 -26.10 9.43 0.66
C THR A 399 -27.28 9.82 1.55
N GLN A 400 -28.13 8.85 1.88
CA GLN A 400 -29.14 8.98 2.93
C GLN A 400 -28.48 8.73 4.29
N GLU A 401 -28.83 9.55 5.28
CA GLU A 401 -28.50 9.37 6.68
C GLU A 401 -29.16 8.09 7.18
N TYR A 402 -28.36 7.11 7.63
CA TYR A 402 -28.82 5.78 8.00
C TYR A 402 -29.41 5.76 9.41
N ASP A 403 -30.68 5.38 9.56
CA ASP A 403 -31.38 5.36 10.87
C ASP A 403 -30.93 4.19 11.75
N LEU A 404 -30.06 4.48 12.72
CA LEU A 404 -29.51 3.51 13.68
C LEU A 404 -30.52 3.02 14.72
N LYS A 405 -31.68 3.67 14.90
CA LYS A 405 -32.61 3.33 15.99
C LYS A 405 -33.17 1.92 15.83
N LYS A 406 -33.55 1.55 14.61
CA LYS A 406 -34.14 0.23 14.32
C LYS A 406 -33.18 -0.91 14.63
N ILE A 407 -31.94 -0.81 14.16
CA ILE A 407 -30.92 -1.86 14.39
C ILE A 407 -30.52 -1.94 15.87
N SER A 408 -30.43 -0.81 16.57
CA SER A 408 -30.18 -0.76 18.02
C SER A 408 -31.26 -1.49 18.82
N THR A 409 -32.54 -1.22 18.54
CA THR A 409 -33.66 -1.90 19.21
C THR A 409 -33.65 -3.41 18.95
N ASN A 410 -33.27 -3.84 17.74
CA ASN A 410 -33.15 -5.27 17.44
C ASN A 410 -32.01 -5.93 18.22
N PHE A 411 -30.88 -5.25 18.45
CA PHE A 411 -29.82 -5.78 19.32
C PHE A 411 -30.29 -5.98 20.77
N GLU A 412 -31.07 -5.04 21.31
CA GLU A 412 -31.67 -5.19 22.64
C GLU A 412 -32.64 -6.37 22.71
N PHE A 413 -33.48 -6.55 21.68
CA PHE A 413 -34.39 -7.69 21.60
C PHE A 413 -33.64 -9.02 21.46
N ALA A 414 -32.56 -9.06 20.68
CA ALA A 414 -31.71 -10.24 20.56
C ALA A 414 -31.05 -10.64 21.89
N ALA A 415 -30.80 -9.70 22.79
CA ALA A 415 -30.19 -9.98 24.09
C ALA A 415 -31.18 -10.43 25.18
N ASN A 416 -32.39 -9.84 25.22
CA ASN A 416 -33.22 -9.85 26.44
C ASN A 416 -34.65 -10.43 26.29
N LYS A 417 -35.01 -10.99 25.12
CA LYS A 417 -36.38 -11.48 24.85
C LYS A 417 -36.50 -13.01 24.80
N SER A 418 -37.72 -13.50 24.56
CA SER A 418 -38.02 -14.94 24.42
C SER A 418 -37.28 -15.56 23.21
N SER A 419 -37.11 -16.88 23.15
CA SER A 419 -36.31 -17.53 22.08
C SER A 419 -36.81 -17.22 20.67
N THR A 420 -38.13 -17.20 20.44
CA THR A 420 -38.71 -16.89 19.13
C THR A 420 -38.52 -15.42 18.74
N GLU A 421 -38.66 -14.50 19.70
CA GLU A 421 -38.41 -13.08 19.48
C GLU A 421 -36.93 -12.79 19.22
N ARG A 422 -36.01 -13.49 19.91
CA ARG A 422 -34.56 -13.39 19.66
C ARG A 422 -34.23 -13.83 18.24
N VAL A 423 -34.76 -14.97 17.77
CA VAL A 423 -34.56 -15.43 16.38
C VAL A 423 -35.02 -14.36 15.38
N LYS A 424 -36.22 -13.82 15.56
CA LYS A 424 -36.76 -12.77 14.69
C LYS A 424 -35.89 -11.51 14.69
N ALA A 425 -35.44 -11.07 15.86
CA ALA A 425 -34.56 -9.91 15.98
C ALA A 425 -33.20 -10.15 15.29
N LEU A 426 -32.60 -11.33 15.47
CA LEU A 426 -31.35 -11.72 14.82
C LEU A 426 -31.47 -11.79 13.30
N GLU A 427 -32.60 -12.30 12.78
CA GLU A 427 -32.86 -12.33 11.34
C GLU A 427 -33.01 -10.92 10.76
N GLU A 428 -33.69 -10.01 11.46
CA GLU A 428 -33.76 -8.59 11.07
C GLU A 428 -32.38 -7.93 11.11
N ILE A 429 -31.54 -8.22 12.12
CA ILE A 429 -30.15 -7.73 12.15
C ILE A 429 -29.35 -8.27 10.96
N CYS A 430 -29.45 -9.56 10.65
CA CYS A 430 -28.76 -10.15 9.49
C CYS A 430 -29.18 -9.48 8.19
N LYS A 431 -30.49 -9.30 7.99
CA LYS A 431 -31.04 -8.63 6.81
C LYS A 431 -30.53 -7.20 6.69
N GLU A 432 -30.47 -6.48 7.80
CA GLU A 432 -29.97 -5.12 7.86
C GLU A 432 -28.49 -5.03 7.49
N LEU A 433 -27.64 -5.92 8.06
CA LEU A 433 -26.22 -6.03 7.74
C LEU A 433 -25.94 -6.53 6.31
N GLN A 434 -26.89 -7.21 5.68
CA GLN A 434 -26.81 -7.62 4.26
C GLN A 434 -27.25 -6.51 3.31
N GLN A 435 -28.10 -5.59 3.75
CA GLN A 435 -28.67 -4.54 2.90
C GLN A 435 -27.83 -3.26 2.96
N ASN A 436 -27.23 -2.99 4.12
CA ASN A 436 -26.64 -1.70 4.43
C ASN A 436 -25.23 -1.83 5.01
N VAL A 437 -24.38 -0.87 4.66
CA VAL A 437 -23.09 -0.67 5.33
C VAL A 437 -23.35 0.14 6.61
N VAL A 438 -23.36 -0.56 7.74
CA VAL A 438 -23.62 0.06 9.04
C VAL A 438 -22.37 0.85 9.46
N PRO A 439 -22.51 2.07 10.02
CA PRO A 439 -21.38 2.87 10.49
C PRO A 439 -20.47 2.08 11.43
N HIS A 440 -19.16 2.11 11.15
CA HIS A 440 -18.16 1.38 11.90
C HIS A 440 -18.20 1.67 13.40
N ALA A 441 -18.29 2.95 13.79
CA ALA A 441 -18.34 3.37 15.20
C ALA A 441 -19.52 2.73 15.95
N PHE A 442 -20.68 2.58 15.30
CA PHE A 442 -21.83 1.95 15.94
C PHE A 442 -21.58 0.45 16.18
N LEU A 443 -21.07 -0.28 15.19
CA LEU A 443 -20.76 -1.72 15.37
C LEU A 443 -19.66 -1.94 16.42
N GLU A 444 -18.69 -1.03 16.49
CA GLU A 444 -17.64 -1.00 17.52
C GLU A 444 -18.26 -0.92 18.92
N ASP A 445 -19.19 0.03 19.14
CA ASP A 445 -19.87 0.20 20.43
C ASP A 445 -20.70 -1.03 20.83
N GLN A 446 -21.26 -1.74 19.84
CA GLN A 446 -22.06 -2.95 20.07
C GLN A 446 -21.24 -4.24 20.24
N LYS A 447 -19.90 -4.22 20.08
CA LYS A 447 -19.03 -5.41 20.10
C LYS A 447 -19.28 -6.35 21.28
N ASN A 448 -19.31 -5.80 22.49
CA ASN A 448 -19.49 -6.58 23.71
C ASN A 448 -20.88 -7.22 23.80
N LEU A 449 -21.92 -6.50 23.36
CA LEU A 449 -23.28 -7.02 23.29
C LEU A 449 -23.38 -8.14 22.25
N ILE A 450 -22.79 -7.95 21.07
CA ILE A 450 -22.74 -8.96 20.02
C ILE A 450 -22.04 -10.22 20.51
N LEU A 451 -20.91 -10.08 21.22
CA LEU A 451 -20.19 -11.20 21.80
C LEU A 451 -21.05 -11.98 22.82
N ASP A 452 -21.76 -11.27 23.69
CA ASP A 452 -22.67 -11.89 24.67
C ASP A 452 -23.84 -12.63 23.99
N ILE A 453 -24.45 -12.02 22.97
CA ILE A 453 -25.51 -12.64 22.15
C ILE A 453 -25.00 -13.92 21.50
N VAL A 454 -23.82 -13.90 20.86
CA VAL A 454 -23.22 -15.07 20.22
C VAL A 454 -22.93 -16.17 21.25
N CYS A 455 -22.32 -15.81 22.39
CA CYS A 455 -22.00 -16.77 23.45
C CYS A 455 -23.25 -17.45 24.02
N LYS A 456 -24.32 -16.69 24.29
CA LYS A 456 -25.58 -17.21 24.83
C LYS A 456 -26.34 -18.03 23.79
N GLY A 457 -26.46 -17.51 22.57
CA GLY A 457 -27.17 -18.15 21.46
C GLY A 457 -26.54 -19.48 21.07
N MET A 458 -25.20 -19.57 21.01
CA MET A 458 -24.51 -20.83 20.71
C MET A 458 -24.64 -21.85 21.84
N LYS A 459 -24.59 -21.44 23.12
CA LYS A 459 -24.63 -22.37 24.26
C LYS A 459 -26.03 -22.89 24.58
N ARG A 460 -27.07 -22.09 24.38
CA ARG A 460 -28.44 -22.38 24.86
C ARG A 460 -29.54 -22.15 23.82
N GLY A 461 -29.21 -21.66 22.62
CA GLY A 461 -30.19 -21.36 21.59
C GLY A 461 -30.67 -22.61 20.85
N SER A 462 -31.84 -22.48 20.23
CA SER A 462 -32.36 -23.45 19.26
C SER A 462 -31.51 -23.47 17.97
N ASP A 463 -31.70 -24.46 17.10
CA ASP A 463 -30.98 -24.55 15.82
C ASP A 463 -31.16 -23.29 14.93
N ALA A 464 -32.37 -22.72 14.95
CA ALA A 464 -32.69 -21.48 14.25
C ALA A 464 -31.96 -20.27 14.87
N GLU A 465 -31.91 -20.21 16.21
CA GLU A 465 -31.20 -19.16 16.95
C GLU A 465 -29.68 -19.24 16.71
N GLN A 466 -29.11 -20.44 16.82
CA GLN A 466 -27.71 -20.73 16.53
C GLN A 466 -27.34 -20.35 15.09
N SER A 467 -28.18 -20.72 14.11
CA SER A 467 -27.98 -20.33 12.71
C SER A 467 -27.98 -18.81 12.53
N ALA A 468 -28.89 -18.10 13.19
CA ALA A 468 -29.01 -16.65 13.09
C ALA A 468 -27.82 -15.94 13.76
N VAL A 469 -27.35 -16.39 14.92
CA VAL A 469 -26.17 -15.78 15.58
C VAL A 469 -24.88 -16.01 14.78
N VAL A 470 -24.68 -17.18 14.16
CA VAL A 470 -23.50 -17.43 13.32
C VAL A 470 -23.50 -16.53 12.09
N ARG A 471 -24.66 -16.37 11.42
CA ARG A 471 -24.81 -15.44 10.30
C ARG A 471 -24.56 -13.99 10.71
N MET A 472 -25.15 -13.56 11.82
CA MET A 472 -24.94 -12.22 12.37
C MET A 472 -23.45 -11.97 12.64
N ALA A 473 -22.76 -12.88 13.34
CA ALA A 473 -21.34 -12.76 13.64
C ALA A 473 -20.49 -12.66 12.35
N THR A 474 -20.82 -13.45 11.33
CA THR A 474 -20.13 -13.43 10.03
C THR A 474 -20.34 -12.10 9.30
N LEU A 475 -21.56 -11.55 9.32
CA LEU A 475 -21.85 -10.27 8.68
C LEU A 475 -21.21 -9.09 9.44
N THR A 476 -21.25 -9.13 10.77
CA THR A 476 -20.58 -8.13 11.61
C THR A 476 -19.09 -8.08 11.33
N ILE A 477 -18.40 -9.22 11.28
CA ILE A 477 -16.94 -9.22 11.06
C ILE A 477 -16.55 -8.68 9.68
N LEU A 478 -17.36 -8.96 8.66
CA LEU A 478 -17.15 -8.45 7.30
C LEU A 478 -17.28 -6.92 7.18
N GLN A 479 -17.94 -6.27 8.14
CA GLN A 479 -18.09 -4.82 8.19
C GLN A 479 -17.11 -4.16 9.18
N LEU A 480 -16.98 -4.76 10.37
CA LEU A 480 -16.18 -4.24 11.48
C LEU A 480 -14.68 -4.44 11.27
N GLY A 481 -14.28 -5.54 10.63
CA GLY A 481 -12.90 -5.98 10.55
C GLY A 481 -12.48 -6.81 11.76
N ARG A 482 -11.25 -7.35 11.72
CA ARG A 482 -10.75 -8.24 12.78
C ARG A 482 -10.39 -7.47 14.05
N ASP A 483 -11.03 -7.87 15.15
CA ASP A 483 -10.63 -7.52 16.51
C ASP A 483 -10.17 -8.81 17.22
N GLU A 484 -8.94 -8.82 17.73
CA GLU A 484 -8.30 -10.06 18.21
C GLU A 484 -9.10 -10.73 19.34
N ARG A 485 -9.56 -9.96 20.33
CA ARG A 485 -10.31 -10.49 21.47
C ARG A 485 -11.68 -11.00 21.03
N PHE A 486 -12.40 -10.19 20.27
CA PHE A 486 -13.73 -10.53 19.75
C PHE A 486 -13.69 -11.80 18.88
N CYS A 487 -12.73 -11.87 17.94
CA CYS A 487 -12.57 -13.03 17.06
C CYS A 487 -12.12 -14.27 17.81
N SER A 488 -11.16 -14.14 18.73
CA SER A 488 -10.61 -15.28 19.47
C SER A 488 -11.69 -15.99 20.29
N GLU A 489 -12.54 -15.24 21.00
CA GLU A 489 -13.61 -15.82 21.81
C GLU A 489 -14.68 -16.53 20.97
N ILE A 490 -15.13 -15.91 19.88
CA ILE A 490 -16.12 -16.53 18.98
C ILE A 490 -15.50 -17.73 18.24
N SER A 491 -14.27 -17.62 17.73
CA SER A 491 -13.58 -18.71 17.05
C SER A 491 -13.35 -19.92 17.96
N LYS A 492 -12.99 -19.72 19.25
CA LYS A 492 -12.90 -20.83 20.22
C LYS A 492 -14.24 -21.56 20.35
N LEU A 493 -15.35 -20.82 20.45
CA LEU A 493 -16.69 -21.39 20.56
C LEU A 493 -17.08 -22.18 19.30
N PHE A 494 -16.83 -21.60 18.12
CA PHE A 494 -17.08 -22.22 16.83
C PHE A 494 -16.24 -23.48 16.60
N LEU A 495 -14.93 -23.43 16.87
CA LEU A 495 -14.04 -24.59 16.80
C LEU A 495 -14.45 -25.69 17.78
N SER A 496 -14.88 -25.33 19.00
CA SER A 496 -15.40 -26.30 19.97
C SER A 496 -16.66 -26.99 19.46
N SER A 497 -17.56 -26.25 18.79
CA SER A 497 -18.79 -26.79 18.23
C SER A 497 -18.51 -27.77 17.08
N LEU A 498 -17.58 -27.44 16.19
CA LEU A 498 -17.14 -28.34 15.11
C LEU A 498 -16.45 -29.61 15.64
N ARG A 499 -15.63 -29.51 16.69
CA ARG A 499 -14.93 -30.69 17.24
C ARG A 499 -15.86 -31.62 18.01
N LEU A 500 -16.74 -31.04 18.83
CA LEU A 500 -17.61 -31.79 19.74
C LEU A 500 -19.00 -32.10 19.13
N ARG A 501 -19.30 -31.56 17.94
CA ARG A 501 -20.60 -31.63 17.27
C ARG A 501 -21.76 -31.22 18.18
N THR A 502 -21.59 -30.12 18.91
CA THR A 502 -22.59 -29.61 19.86
C THR A 502 -23.79 -28.95 19.17
N ALA A 503 -23.61 -28.49 17.94
CA ALA A 503 -24.67 -27.94 17.10
C ALA A 503 -25.00 -28.91 15.94
N SER A 504 -26.11 -28.68 15.24
CA SER A 504 -26.50 -29.48 14.07
C SER A 504 -25.52 -29.33 12.91
N GLU A 505 -25.61 -30.22 11.91
CA GLU A 505 -24.81 -30.12 10.68
C GLU A 505 -25.11 -28.83 9.89
N SER A 506 -26.35 -28.33 9.99
CA SER A 506 -26.77 -27.10 9.30
C SER A 506 -26.04 -25.88 9.89
N VAL A 507 -26.00 -25.78 11.23
CA VAL A 507 -25.29 -24.73 11.96
C VAL A 507 -23.79 -24.88 11.77
N ASN A 508 -23.25 -26.09 11.90
CA ASN A 508 -21.83 -26.34 11.69
C ASN A 508 -21.37 -25.97 10.26
N SER A 509 -22.24 -26.13 9.26
CA SER A 509 -21.96 -25.68 7.89
C SER A 509 -21.77 -24.16 7.82
N LEU A 510 -22.60 -23.40 8.55
CA LEU A 510 -22.46 -21.95 8.69
C LEU A 510 -21.18 -21.59 9.44
N ILE A 511 -20.84 -22.34 10.50
CA ILE A 511 -19.63 -22.11 11.30
C ILE A 511 -18.36 -22.28 10.46
N CYS A 512 -18.27 -23.30 9.61
CA CYS A 512 -17.13 -23.46 8.70
C CYS A 512 -16.92 -22.22 7.85
N THR A 513 -18.00 -21.68 7.30
CA THR A 513 -17.98 -20.46 6.47
C THR A 513 -17.57 -19.24 7.30
N ALA A 514 -18.12 -19.10 8.50
CA ALA A 514 -17.82 -18.01 9.43
C ALA A 514 -16.34 -17.97 9.79
N LEU A 515 -15.74 -19.10 10.19
CA LEU A 515 -14.32 -19.18 10.56
C LEU A 515 -13.41 -18.73 9.41
N ALA A 516 -13.72 -19.10 8.17
CA ALA A 516 -12.94 -18.62 7.02
C ALA A 516 -13.06 -17.11 6.81
N PHE A 517 -14.23 -16.52 7.02
CA PHE A 517 -14.40 -15.06 6.94
C PHE A 517 -13.75 -14.31 8.10
N PHE A 518 -13.68 -14.90 9.29
CA PHE A 518 -12.97 -14.31 10.42
C PHE A 518 -11.47 -14.17 10.11
N GLU A 519 -10.88 -15.15 9.42
CA GLU A 519 -9.49 -15.06 8.94
C GLU A 519 -9.33 -14.11 7.75
N LEU A 520 -10.37 -13.97 6.91
CA LEU A 520 -10.36 -13.10 5.72
C LEU A 520 -10.59 -11.61 6.04
N ALA A 521 -11.29 -11.29 7.13
CA ALA A 521 -11.73 -9.94 7.51
C ALA A 521 -10.62 -9.06 8.12
N ASP A 522 -9.36 -9.44 7.96
CA ASP A 522 -8.22 -8.69 8.50
C ASP A 522 -7.64 -7.72 7.48
N ASP A 523 -7.21 -6.56 7.98
CA ASP A 523 -6.61 -5.46 7.23
C ASP A 523 -5.06 -5.54 7.21
N GLU A 524 -4.40 -6.36 8.05
CA GLU A 524 -2.93 -6.45 8.14
C GLU A 524 -2.30 -7.68 7.45
N GLU A 525 -1.13 -7.50 6.83
CA GLU A 525 -0.31 -8.57 6.22
C GLU A 525 0.05 -9.68 7.25
N THR A 526 -0.67 -10.79 7.12
CA THR A 526 -0.59 -12.02 7.90
C THR A 526 0.78 -12.72 7.81
N SER A 527 1.82 -12.19 8.44
CA SER A 527 3.10 -12.92 8.59
C SER A 527 3.22 -13.70 9.91
N SER A 528 2.31 -13.48 10.87
CA SER A 528 2.38 -14.08 12.22
C SER A 528 1.19 -14.97 12.61
N ARG A 529 0.15 -15.11 11.78
CA ARG A 529 -1.07 -15.83 12.20
C ARG A 529 -1.04 -17.31 11.86
N ASN A 530 -1.38 -18.11 12.85
CA ASN A 530 -1.49 -19.55 12.73
C ASN A 530 -2.97 -19.97 12.63
N PHE A 531 -3.51 -20.03 11.40
CA PHE A 531 -4.80 -20.65 11.11
C PHE A 531 -4.67 -22.12 10.65
N GLU A 532 -3.48 -22.71 10.81
CA GLU A 532 -3.20 -24.12 10.52
C GLU A 532 -4.12 -25.08 11.30
N PRO A 533 -4.45 -24.86 12.60
CA PRO A 533 -5.39 -25.72 13.31
C PRO A 533 -6.80 -25.70 12.72
N THR A 534 -7.24 -24.55 12.23
CA THR A 534 -8.53 -24.40 11.54
C THR A 534 -8.50 -25.14 10.21
N MET A 535 -7.42 -25.01 9.42
CA MET A 535 -7.26 -25.74 8.17
C MET A 535 -7.24 -27.25 8.35
N HIS A 536 -6.54 -27.75 9.37
CA HIS A 536 -6.51 -29.18 9.68
C HIS A 536 -7.90 -29.70 10.04
N LEU A 537 -8.62 -29.01 10.93
CA LEU A 537 -9.97 -29.41 11.31
C LEU A 537 -10.92 -29.42 10.11
N LEU A 538 -10.86 -28.41 9.25
CA LEU A 538 -11.69 -28.37 8.04
C LEU A 538 -11.35 -29.55 7.10
N LYS A 539 -10.06 -29.88 6.93
CA LYS A 539 -9.62 -31.06 6.16
C LYS A 539 -10.15 -32.36 6.74
N GLU A 540 -10.06 -32.56 8.05
CA GLU A 540 -10.61 -33.74 8.71
C GLU A 540 -12.12 -33.89 8.48
N ILE A 541 -12.86 -32.77 8.56
CA ILE A 541 -14.32 -32.75 8.34
C ILE A 541 -14.66 -33.13 6.90
N PHE A 542 -14.06 -32.48 5.89
CA PHE A 542 -14.43 -32.76 4.51
C PHE A 542 -13.91 -34.10 3.99
N SER A 543 -12.76 -34.58 4.47
CA SER A 543 -12.23 -35.91 4.13
C SER A 543 -13.01 -37.05 4.80
N GLY A 544 -13.71 -36.78 5.91
CA GLY A 544 -14.45 -37.82 6.64
C GLY A 544 -13.53 -38.80 7.38
N ASN A 545 -12.25 -38.46 7.58
CA ASN A 545 -11.25 -39.34 8.19
C ASN A 545 -11.38 -39.45 9.71
N HIS A 546 -12.07 -38.52 10.34
CA HIS A 546 -12.24 -38.47 11.79
C HIS A 546 -13.35 -39.44 12.24
N SER A 547 -13.14 -40.23 13.30
CA SER A 547 -14.08 -41.30 13.70
C SER A 547 -15.51 -40.76 13.96
N HIS A 548 -15.62 -39.56 14.52
CA HIS A 548 -16.89 -38.86 14.76
C HIS A 548 -17.63 -38.39 13.49
N TYR A 549 -16.98 -38.42 12.33
CA TYR A 549 -17.54 -38.06 11.02
C TYR A 549 -17.68 -39.27 10.09
N LYS A 550 -17.19 -40.46 10.50
CA LYS A 550 -17.38 -41.74 9.80
C LYS A 550 -18.75 -42.38 10.10
N THR A 551 -19.25 -42.21 11.32
CA THR A 551 -20.56 -42.69 11.76
C THR A 551 -21.56 -41.56 11.78
N SER A 552 -22.67 -41.72 11.05
CA SER A 552 -23.84 -40.87 11.16
C SER A 552 -24.31 -40.89 12.63
N ASN A 553 -24.40 -39.71 13.27
CA ASN A 553 -25.06 -39.63 14.58
C ASN A 553 -26.56 -39.92 14.36
N ALA A 554 -27.27 -40.31 15.42
CA ALA A 554 -28.72 -40.57 15.37
C ALA A 554 -29.57 -39.36 14.93
N HIS A 555 -28.97 -38.18 14.80
CA HIS A 555 -29.63 -36.93 14.40
C HIS A 555 -29.13 -36.36 13.06
N SER A 556 -28.15 -36.98 12.39
CA SER A 556 -27.60 -36.45 11.13
C SER A 556 -28.32 -37.01 9.91
N SER A 557 -28.90 -36.14 9.09
CA SER A 557 -29.35 -36.52 7.75
C SER A 557 -28.15 -36.65 6.81
N SER A 558 -28.23 -37.56 5.84
CA SER A 558 -27.19 -37.72 4.81
C SER A 558 -26.94 -36.40 4.05
N GLU A 559 -28.00 -35.63 3.82
CA GLU A 559 -27.95 -34.31 3.18
C GLU A 559 -27.25 -33.24 4.05
N GLY A 560 -27.53 -33.21 5.35
CA GLY A 560 -26.88 -32.29 6.29
C GLY A 560 -25.38 -32.52 6.39
N LEU A 561 -24.96 -33.78 6.50
CA LEU A 561 -23.54 -34.14 6.52
C LEU A 561 -22.83 -33.79 5.20
N ASN A 562 -23.51 -34.00 4.08
CA ASN A 562 -23.01 -33.61 2.75
C ASN A 562 -22.83 -32.09 2.63
N SER A 563 -23.79 -31.29 3.11
CA SER A 563 -23.65 -29.83 3.18
C SER A 563 -22.46 -29.40 4.03
N LEU A 564 -22.28 -30.02 5.21
CA LEU A 564 -21.16 -29.72 6.10
C LEU A 564 -19.82 -29.99 5.44
N ARG A 565 -19.66 -31.14 4.77
CA ARG A 565 -18.43 -31.48 4.04
C ARG A 565 -18.14 -30.49 2.91
N VAL A 566 -19.16 -30.08 2.15
CA VAL A 566 -19.02 -29.05 1.11
C VAL A 566 -18.55 -27.73 1.73
N LYS A 567 -19.23 -27.24 2.78
CA LYS A 567 -18.87 -25.96 3.41
C LYS A 567 -17.51 -25.99 4.10
N ALA A 568 -17.10 -27.11 4.69
CA ALA A 568 -15.77 -27.28 5.25
C ALA A 568 -14.68 -27.19 4.17
N MET A 569 -14.90 -27.85 3.03
CA MET A 569 -13.96 -27.81 1.90
C MET A 569 -13.90 -26.42 1.27
N GLU A 570 -15.05 -25.76 1.07
CA GLU A 570 -15.11 -24.38 0.55
C GLU A 570 -14.42 -23.39 1.48
N ALA A 571 -14.60 -23.52 2.79
CA ALA A 571 -13.90 -22.74 3.81
C ALA A 571 -12.39 -22.97 3.78
N TRP A 572 -11.95 -24.23 3.65
CA TRP A 572 -10.54 -24.57 3.50
C TRP A 572 -9.94 -23.96 2.23
N GLY A 573 -10.65 -24.03 1.11
CA GLY A 573 -10.30 -23.36 -0.13
C GLY A 573 -10.20 -21.83 0.01
N LEU A 574 -11.09 -21.22 0.79
CA LEU A 574 -11.05 -19.78 1.06
C LEU A 574 -9.80 -19.41 1.89
N LEU A 575 -9.44 -20.20 2.89
CA LEU A 575 -8.20 -20.00 3.67
C LEU A 575 -6.94 -20.17 2.80
N LEU A 576 -6.93 -21.10 1.84
CA LEU A 576 -5.85 -21.20 0.86
C LEU A 576 -5.65 -19.92 0.05
N THR A 577 -6.69 -19.09 -0.14
CA THR A 577 -6.56 -17.79 -0.82
C THR A 577 -5.71 -16.79 -0.02
N LEU A 578 -5.56 -16.98 1.30
CA LEU A 578 -4.70 -16.17 2.17
C LEU A 578 -3.25 -16.65 2.20
N CYS A 579 -3.00 -17.94 1.96
CA CYS A 579 -1.65 -18.50 1.97
C CYS A 579 -0.77 -17.95 0.84
N SER A 580 0.50 -17.68 1.10
CA SER A 580 1.44 -17.39 0.02
C SER A 580 1.63 -18.63 -0.89
N PRO A 581 2.02 -18.47 -2.17
CA PRO A 581 2.27 -19.60 -3.08
C PRO A 581 3.21 -20.66 -2.49
N LYS A 582 4.30 -20.24 -1.82
CA LYS A 582 5.25 -21.12 -1.13
C LYS A 582 4.58 -21.97 -0.04
N VAL A 583 3.70 -21.35 0.76
CA VAL A 583 2.97 -22.04 1.84
C VAL A 583 1.95 -23.03 1.27
N VAL A 584 1.32 -22.70 0.14
CA VAL A 584 0.44 -23.67 -0.56
C VAL A 584 1.26 -24.87 -1.02
N CYS A 585 2.42 -24.68 -1.64
CA CYS A 585 3.29 -25.80 -2.04
C CYS A 585 3.81 -26.63 -0.86
N SER A 586 3.96 -26.06 0.34
CA SER A 586 4.38 -26.81 1.53
C SER A 586 3.23 -27.56 2.21
N ILE A 587 2.04 -26.95 2.28
CA ILE A 587 0.85 -27.55 2.92
C ILE A 587 0.19 -28.59 2.00
N VAL A 588 0.22 -28.35 0.68
CA VAL A 588 -0.42 -29.20 -0.32
C VAL A 588 0.64 -30.07 -1.00
N SER A 589 0.83 -31.27 -0.44
CA SER A 589 1.61 -32.34 -1.05
C SER A 589 0.90 -32.93 -2.28
N SER A 590 1.65 -33.60 -3.17
CA SER A 590 1.05 -34.41 -4.26
C SER A 590 0.06 -35.45 -3.71
N GLU A 591 0.33 -36.01 -2.52
CA GLU A 591 -0.60 -36.91 -1.83
C GLU A 591 -1.94 -36.22 -1.48
N THR A 592 -1.90 -34.99 -0.99
CA THR A 592 -3.14 -34.23 -0.70
C THR A 592 -3.95 -33.97 -1.97
N VAL A 593 -3.30 -33.81 -3.11
CA VAL A 593 -3.98 -33.62 -4.40
C VAL A 593 -4.59 -34.91 -4.90
N LYS A 594 -3.91 -36.05 -4.74
CA LYS A 594 -4.46 -37.37 -5.03
C LYS A 594 -5.67 -37.68 -4.18
N ASP A 595 -5.61 -37.41 -2.88
CA ASP A 595 -6.76 -37.50 -1.97
C ASP A 595 -7.96 -36.67 -2.50
N LEU A 596 -7.70 -35.44 -2.95
CA LEU A 596 -8.72 -34.56 -3.53
C LEU A 596 -9.30 -35.11 -4.83
N ILE A 597 -8.47 -35.68 -5.70
CA ILE A 597 -8.89 -36.34 -6.94
C ILE A 597 -9.74 -37.57 -6.62
N ASP A 598 -9.33 -38.42 -5.67
CA ASP A 598 -10.09 -39.61 -5.28
C ASP A 598 -11.46 -39.24 -4.71
N MET A 599 -11.55 -38.13 -3.97
CA MET A 599 -12.82 -37.61 -3.48
C MET A 599 -13.75 -37.06 -4.58
N LEU A 600 -13.28 -36.89 -5.83
CA LEU A 600 -14.14 -36.56 -6.97
C LEU A 600 -15.02 -37.74 -7.41
N HIS A 601 -14.78 -38.96 -6.92
CA HIS A 601 -15.66 -40.10 -7.17
C HIS A 601 -16.90 -40.15 -6.26
N THR A 602 -17.05 -39.17 -5.36
CA THR A 602 -18.25 -39.04 -4.51
C THR A 602 -19.52 -38.80 -5.33
N SER A 603 -20.69 -39.19 -4.80
CA SER A 603 -21.99 -38.99 -5.48
C SER A 603 -22.53 -37.55 -5.39
N ASN A 604 -21.91 -36.68 -4.59
CA ASN A 604 -22.37 -35.33 -4.35
C ASN A 604 -21.83 -34.36 -5.42
N ASP A 605 -22.72 -33.89 -6.31
CA ASP A 605 -22.40 -32.94 -7.37
C ASP A 605 -21.77 -31.63 -6.91
N GLU A 606 -22.28 -31.05 -5.82
CA GLU A 606 -21.79 -29.79 -5.29
C GLU A 606 -20.37 -29.95 -4.73
N PHE A 607 -20.13 -31.06 -4.03
CA PHE A 607 -18.81 -31.41 -3.54
C PHE A 607 -17.81 -31.55 -4.68
N ARG A 608 -18.14 -32.30 -5.74
CA ARG A 608 -17.22 -32.45 -6.88
C ARG A 608 -16.87 -31.13 -7.56
N VAL A 609 -17.86 -30.26 -7.76
CA VAL A 609 -17.64 -28.94 -8.36
C VAL A 609 -16.73 -28.09 -7.47
N SER A 610 -17.02 -27.98 -6.18
CA SER A 610 -16.21 -27.18 -5.27
C SER A 610 -14.79 -27.74 -5.12
N CYS A 611 -14.63 -29.07 -5.10
CA CYS A 611 -13.32 -29.74 -5.07
C CYS A 611 -12.49 -29.38 -6.32
N CYS A 612 -13.08 -29.49 -7.51
CA CYS A 612 -12.44 -29.11 -8.76
C CYS A 612 -11.97 -27.64 -8.79
N GLN A 613 -12.79 -26.71 -8.28
CA GLN A 613 -12.41 -25.30 -8.19
C GLN A 613 -11.25 -25.08 -7.22
N ILE A 614 -11.21 -25.81 -6.11
CA ILE A 614 -10.14 -25.72 -5.11
C ILE A 614 -8.84 -26.33 -5.65
N ILE A 615 -8.90 -27.46 -6.37
CA ILE A 615 -7.71 -28.00 -7.04
C ILE A 615 -7.22 -27.00 -8.10
N SER A 616 -8.12 -26.32 -8.83
CA SER A 616 -7.73 -25.27 -9.78
C SER A 616 -7.05 -24.09 -9.09
N LEU A 617 -7.52 -23.67 -7.92
CA LEU A 617 -6.87 -22.67 -7.07
C LEU A 617 -5.46 -23.13 -6.62
N ILE A 618 -5.33 -24.38 -6.19
CA ILE A 618 -4.06 -24.99 -5.77
C ILE A 618 -3.06 -25.00 -6.93
N VAL A 619 -3.50 -25.41 -8.12
CA VAL A 619 -2.68 -25.44 -9.33
C VAL A 619 -2.30 -24.01 -9.76
N GLU A 620 -3.25 -23.07 -9.77
CA GLU A 620 -2.98 -21.65 -10.06
C GLU A 620 -1.92 -21.09 -9.11
N LYS A 621 -2.11 -21.24 -7.79
CA LYS A 621 -1.15 -20.75 -6.79
C LYS A 621 0.19 -21.45 -6.87
N GLY A 622 0.20 -22.78 -6.92
CA GLY A 622 1.45 -23.54 -6.95
C GLY A 622 2.28 -23.24 -8.19
N ARG A 623 1.64 -23.07 -9.36
CA ARG A 623 2.32 -22.69 -10.61
C ARG A 623 2.90 -21.29 -10.60
N THR A 624 2.42 -20.38 -9.76
CA THR A 624 3.10 -19.09 -9.56
C THR A 624 4.43 -19.21 -8.81
N PHE A 625 4.67 -20.32 -8.09
CA PHE A 625 5.92 -20.61 -7.37
C PHE A 625 6.80 -21.62 -8.12
N ASP A 626 6.21 -22.68 -8.66
CA ASP A 626 6.87 -23.73 -9.44
C ASP A 626 6.00 -24.08 -10.66
N ASN A 627 6.45 -23.70 -11.86
CA ASN A 627 5.74 -23.97 -13.12
C ASN A 627 5.49 -25.46 -13.37
N SER A 628 6.27 -26.36 -12.75
CA SER A 628 6.12 -27.80 -12.89
C SER A 628 5.16 -28.43 -11.89
N PHE A 629 4.65 -27.64 -10.94
CA PHE A 629 3.79 -28.09 -9.85
C PHE A 629 2.58 -28.88 -10.37
N LEU A 630 2.47 -30.13 -9.91
CA LEU A 630 1.40 -31.08 -10.21
C LEU A 630 1.19 -31.42 -11.70
N ASN A 631 2.19 -31.24 -12.56
CA ASN A 631 2.01 -31.49 -14.00
C ASN A 631 1.55 -32.92 -14.35
N SER A 632 1.94 -33.94 -13.58
CA SER A 632 1.43 -35.30 -13.72
C SER A 632 -0.03 -35.40 -13.29
N ASP A 633 -0.34 -34.93 -12.08
CA ASP A 633 -1.66 -35.05 -11.45
C ASP A 633 -2.73 -34.23 -12.20
N VAL A 634 -2.33 -33.12 -12.86
CA VAL A 634 -3.23 -32.29 -13.67
C VAL A 634 -3.78 -33.05 -14.88
N LYS A 635 -3.00 -33.97 -15.48
CA LYS A 635 -3.50 -34.78 -16.61
C LYS A 635 -4.60 -35.74 -16.16
N ASP A 636 -4.39 -36.41 -15.03
CA ASP A 636 -5.37 -37.33 -14.44
C ASP A 636 -6.63 -36.57 -14.05
N LEU A 637 -6.47 -35.40 -13.41
CA LEU A 637 -7.58 -34.50 -13.09
C LEU A 637 -8.36 -34.06 -14.33
N CYS A 638 -7.69 -33.70 -15.43
CA CYS A 638 -8.38 -33.33 -16.67
C CYS A 638 -9.26 -34.48 -17.20
N ASN A 639 -8.79 -35.72 -17.11
CA ASN A 639 -9.57 -36.90 -17.50
C ASN A 639 -10.79 -37.08 -16.60
N VAL A 640 -10.62 -37.01 -15.28
CA VAL A 640 -11.73 -37.08 -14.32
C VAL A 640 -12.76 -35.97 -14.57
N VAL A 641 -12.32 -34.73 -14.79
CA VAL A 641 -13.23 -33.60 -15.07
C VAL A 641 -13.98 -33.79 -16.39
N LYS A 642 -13.33 -34.31 -17.44
CA LYS A 642 -13.99 -34.67 -18.70
C LYS A 642 -15.08 -35.72 -18.49
N ASP A 643 -14.80 -36.75 -17.70
CA ASP A 643 -15.77 -37.79 -17.37
C ASP A 643 -16.96 -37.24 -16.59
N LEU A 644 -16.73 -36.33 -15.63
CA LEU A 644 -17.81 -35.65 -14.90
C LEU A 644 -18.67 -34.74 -15.79
N ILE A 645 -18.08 -34.09 -16.80
CA ILE A 645 -18.83 -33.28 -17.79
C ILE A 645 -19.68 -34.19 -18.68
N ASN A 646 -19.17 -35.35 -19.07
CA ASN A 646 -19.85 -36.30 -19.94
C ASN A 646 -20.96 -37.07 -19.20
N ASN A 647 -20.70 -37.43 -17.94
CA ASN A 647 -21.57 -38.23 -17.08
C ASN A 647 -22.01 -37.44 -15.83
N PRO A 648 -22.82 -36.38 -15.96
CA PRO A 648 -23.29 -35.60 -14.81
C PRO A 648 -24.26 -36.44 -13.97
N SER A 649 -24.09 -36.47 -12.64
CA SER A 649 -25.04 -37.22 -11.78
C SER A 649 -26.33 -36.47 -11.49
N SER A 650 -26.40 -35.17 -11.78
CA SER A 650 -27.60 -34.40 -11.46
C SER A 650 -28.76 -34.75 -12.38
N VAL A 651 -29.85 -35.26 -11.79
CA VAL A 651 -31.11 -35.54 -12.50
C VAL A 651 -31.81 -34.25 -12.94
N SER A 652 -31.58 -33.14 -12.24
CA SER A 652 -32.15 -31.83 -12.59
C SER A 652 -31.44 -31.22 -13.79
N LYS A 653 -32.21 -30.90 -14.85
CA LYS A 653 -31.68 -30.27 -16.07
C LYS A 653 -30.90 -28.98 -15.77
N ASN A 654 -31.43 -28.12 -14.90
CA ASN A 654 -30.81 -26.83 -14.57
C ASN A 654 -29.51 -27.04 -13.79
N LYS A 655 -29.54 -27.89 -12.75
CA LYS A 655 -28.34 -28.20 -11.95
C LYS A 655 -27.24 -28.83 -12.81
N ARG A 656 -27.60 -29.75 -13.71
CA ARG A 656 -26.69 -30.36 -14.69
C ARG A 656 -26.05 -29.34 -15.63
N ILE A 657 -26.80 -28.37 -16.14
CA ILE A 657 -26.26 -27.32 -17.01
C ILE A 657 -25.25 -26.48 -16.24
N THR A 658 -25.64 -25.97 -15.05
CA THR A 658 -24.76 -25.17 -14.20
C THR A 658 -23.48 -25.92 -13.82
N GLN A 659 -23.60 -27.20 -13.47
CA GLN A 659 -22.46 -28.06 -13.19
C GLN A 659 -21.52 -28.17 -14.39
N LYS A 660 -22.04 -28.52 -15.58
CA LYS A 660 -21.21 -28.63 -16.79
C LYS A 660 -20.52 -27.31 -17.14
N THR A 661 -21.18 -26.17 -16.96
CA THR A 661 -20.57 -24.86 -17.17
C THR A 661 -19.38 -24.65 -16.24
N LYS A 662 -19.56 -24.84 -14.94
CA LYS A 662 -18.47 -24.70 -13.94
C LYS A 662 -17.31 -25.67 -14.20
N LEU A 663 -17.61 -26.93 -14.53
CA LEU A 663 -16.58 -27.93 -14.82
C LEU A 663 -15.82 -27.63 -16.12
N ARG A 664 -16.47 -27.04 -17.13
CA ARG A 664 -15.76 -26.60 -18.36
C ARG A 664 -14.83 -25.43 -18.09
N GLU A 665 -15.21 -24.50 -17.21
CA GLU A 665 -14.32 -23.40 -16.78
C GLU A 665 -13.09 -23.95 -16.07
N VAL A 666 -13.28 -24.90 -15.15
CA VAL A 666 -12.20 -25.66 -14.49
C VAL A 666 -11.31 -26.34 -15.54
N LEU A 667 -11.89 -27.12 -16.45
CA LEU A 667 -11.13 -27.87 -17.45
C LEU A 667 -10.29 -26.94 -18.34
N THR A 668 -10.87 -25.83 -18.78
CA THR A 668 -10.18 -24.82 -19.59
C THR A 668 -8.99 -24.23 -18.83
N CYS A 669 -9.16 -23.95 -17.53
CA CYS A 669 -8.08 -23.47 -16.68
C CYS A 669 -6.95 -24.50 -16.53
N LEU A 670 -7.30 -25.77 -16.33
CA LEU A 670 -6.32 -26.83 -16.13
C LEU A 670 -5.51 -27.13 -17.41
N GLU A 671 -6.18 -27.15 -18.57
CA GLU A 671 -5.56 -27.47 -19.86
C GLU A 671 -4.76 -26.29 -20.44
N ASN A 672 -5.30 -25.07 -20.37
CA ASN A 672 -4.75 -23.90 -21.09
C ASN A 672 -4.11 -22.86 -20.17
N GLY A 673 -4.10 -23.09 -18.85
CA GLY A 673 -3.61 -22.11 -17.86
C GLY A 673 -4.43 -20.81 -17.81
N SER A 674 -5.61 -20.80 -18.44
CA SER A 674 -6.46 -19.62 -18.56
C SER A 674 -7.57 -19.66 -17.51
N THR A 675 -7.42 -18.90 -16.44
CA THR A 675 -8.45 -18.75 -15.40
C THR A 675 -9.71 -18.09 -15.98
N PRO A 676 -10.93 -18.50 -15.57
CA PRO A 676 -12.15 -17.83 -15.97
C PRO A 676 -12.09 -16.33 -15.63
N SER A 677 -12.64 -15.48 -16.50
CA SER A 677 -12.74 -14.05 -16.21
C SER A 677 -14.16 -13.68 -15.83
N PHE A 678 -14.35 -13.11 -14.64
CA PHE A 678 -15.64 -12.62 -14.18
C PHE A 678 -15.62 -11.09 -14.11
N THR A 679 -16.59 -10.43 -14.76
CA THR A 679 -16.67 -8.97 -14.79
C THR A 679 -17.71 -8.48 -13.80
N LEU A 680 -17.24 -7.81 -12.76
CA LEU A 680 -18.05 -7.07 -11.79
C LEU A 680 -18.40 -5.70 -12.32
N ARG A 681 -19.67 -5.31 -12.17
CA ARG A 681 -20.18 -4.01 -12.57
C ARG A 681 -21.04 -3.46 -11.46
N PHE A 682 -20.62 -2.35 -10.85
CA PHE A 682 -21.37 -1.67 -9.80
C PHE A 682 -21.01 -0.18 -9.77
N GLY A 683 -22.00 0.69 -9.56
CA GLY A 683 -21.80 2.14 -9.69
C GLY A 683 -21.23 2.53 -11.07
N ASN A 684 -20.13 3.29 -11.06
CA ASN A 684 -19.40 3.71 -12.27
C ASN A 684 -18.17 2.84 -12.54
N GLU A 685 -18.09 1.66 -11.92
CA GLU A 685 -16.88 0.84 -11.92
C GLU A 685 -17.10 -0.51 -12.58
N VAL A 686 -16.07 -0.94 -13.29
CA VAL A 686 -16.02 -2.24 -13.96
C VAL A 686 -14.71 -2.89 -13.56
N HIS A 687 -14.80 -4.01 -12.84
CA HIS A 687 -13.65 -4.74 -12.33
C HIS A 687 -13.64 -6.14 -12.89
N LYS A 688 -12.49 -6.59 -13.42
CA LYS A 688 -12.36 -7.92 -14.00
C LYS A 688 -11.59 -8.80 -13.04
N LEU A 689 -12.26 -9.81 -12.48
CA LEU A 689 -11.62 -10.85 -11.67
C LEU A 689 -11.05 -11.91 -12.61
N THR A 690 -9.73 -12.09 -12.59
CA THR A 690 -9.01 -13.00 -13.49
C THR A 690 -8.23 -14.10 -12.76
N THR A 691 -8.37 -14.20 -11.43
CA THR A 691 -7.70 -15.23 -10.61
C THR A 691 -8.74 -16.07 -9.87
N TRP A 692 -8.46 -17.35 -9.65
CA TRP A 692 -9.31 -18.21 -8.82
C TRP A 692 -9.42 -17.68 -7.40
N CYS A 693 -8.35 -17.07 -6.89
CA CYS A 693 -8.37 -16.37 -5.60
C CYS A 693 -9.50 -15.33 -5.54
N ALA A 694 -9.54 -14.39 -6.48
CA ALA A 694 -10.52 -13.31 -6.48
C ALA A 694 -11.95 -13.84 -6.76
N ILE A 695 -12.08 -14.80 -7.68
CA ILE A 695 -13.37 -15.39 -8.06
C ILE A 695 -13.99 -16.16 -6.89
N LEU A 696 -13.21 -16.97 -6.18
CA LEU A 696 -13.70 -17.73 -5.03
C LEU A 696 -14.12 -16.81 -3.88
N LYS A 697 -13.30 -15.79 -3.56
CA LYS A 697 -13.66 -14.79 -2.54
C LYS A 697 -14.97 -14.08 -2.89
N HIS A 698 -15.11 -13.63 -4.14
CA HIS A 698 -16.34 -13.00 -4.63
C HIS A 698 -17.55 -13.94 -4.53
N GLN A 699 -17.42 -15.18 -5.01
CA GLN A 699 -18.49 -16.18 -4.97
C GLN A 699 -18.95 -16.46 -3.53
N LYS A 700 -18.01 -16.55 -2.58
CA LYS A 700 -18.33 -16.78 -1.17
C LYS A 700 -18.99 -15.56 -0.53
N LEU A 701 -18.50 -14.36 -0.81
CA LEU A 701 -19.16 -13.13 -0.35
C LEU A 701 -20.58 -13.00 -0.91
N SER A 702 -20.80 -13.39 -2.17
CA SER A 702 -22.13 -13.38 -2.79
C SER A 702 -23.10 -14.32 -2.07
N GLN A 703 -22.62 -15.42 -1.48
CA GLN A 703 -23.44 -16.35 -0.71
C GLN A 703 -23.84 -15.80 0.67
N VAL A 704 -23.01 -14.93 1.27
CA VAL A 704 -23.24 -14.38 2.61
C VAL A 704 -24.00 -13.06 2.57
N ILE A 705 -23.59 -12.13 1.70
CA ILE A 705 -24.20 -10.80 1.58
C ILE A 705 -25.42 -10.85 0.64
N GLY A 706 -25.42 -11.76 -0.33
CA GLY A 706 -26.52 -11.90 -1.28
C GLY A 706 -26.51 -10.82 -2.36
N GLN A 707 -27.70 -10.45 -2.82
CA GLN A 707 -27.93 -9.54 -3.96
C GLN A 707 -27.45 -8.09 -3.78
N ASN A 708 -27.04 -7.71 -2.57
CA ASN A 708 -26.55 -6.36 -2.27
C ASN A 708 -25.01 -6.31 -2.23
N LEU A 709 -24.31 -7.38 -2.60
CA LEU A 709 -22.85 -7.39 -2.57
C LEU A 709 -22.26 -6.25 -3.38
N GLU A 710 -22.81 -5.96 -4.57
CA GLU A 710 -22.39 -4.86 -5.42
C GLU A 710 -22.57 -3.49 -4.74
N ALA A 711 -23.68 -3.30 -4.03
CA ALA A 711 -23.94 -2.08 -3.25
C ALA A 711 -22.93 -1.96 -2.09
N HIS A 712 -22.67 -3.06 -1.39
CA HIS A 712 -21.63 -3.15 -0.38
C HIS A 712 -20.24 -2.83 -0.96
N LEU A 713 -19.84 -3.40 -2.09
CA LEU A 713 -18.56 -3.12 -2.75
C LEU A 713 -18.41 -1.65 -3.18
N SER A 714 -19.51 -0.94 -3.44
CA SER A 714 -19.48 0.49 -3.76
C SER A 714 -19.20 1.42 -2.56
N GLN A 715 -19.38 0.92 -1.33
CA GLN A 715 -19.34 1.71 -0.09
C GLN A 715 -18.33 1.18 0.94
N ASN A 716 -18.17 -0.14 1.03
CA ASN A 716 -17.36 -0.82 2.03
C ASN A 716 -15.96 -1.11 1.46
N GLU A 717 -14.98 -0.32 1.89
CA GLU A 717 -13.58 -0.45 1.49
C GLU A 717 -12.96 -1.80 1.89
N ARG A 718 -13.38 -2.40 3.02
CA ARG A 718 -12.86 -3.69 3.46
C ARG A 718 -13.24 -4.82 2.52
N LEU A 719 -14.52 -4.86 2.11
CA LEU A 719 -14.98 -5.85 1.13
C LEU A 719 -14.25 -5.69 -0.21
N ARG A 720 -13.90 -4.46 -0.60
CA ARG A 720 -13.07 -4.21 -1.79
C ARG A 720 -11.66 -4.75 -1.64
N ARG A 721 -11.02 -4.61 -0.48
CA ARG A 721 -9.71 -5.19 -0.18
C ARG A 721 -9.76 -6.71 -0.23
N ILE A 722 -10.78 -7.32 0.38
CA ILE A 722 -10.98 -8.78 0.36
C ILE A 722 -11.02 -9.31 -1.08
N VAL A 723 -11.83 -8.71 -1.95
CA VAL A 723 -11.96 -9.13 -3.37
C VAL A 723 -10.82 -8.58 -4.26
N THR A 724 -9.89 -7.82 -3.69
CA THR A 724 -8.72 -7.22 -4.39
C THR A 724 -9.10 -6.26 -5.53
N ILE A 725 -10.12 -5.42 -5.29
CA ILE A 725 -10.71 -4.49 -6.27
C ILE A 725 -10.22 -3.02 -6.08
N GLY A 726 -9.30 -2.79 -5.13
CA GLY A 726 -8.72 -1.46 -4.83
C GLY A 726 -9.70 -0.51 -4.14
N SER A 727 -9.26 0.71 -3.81
CA SER A 727 -10.08 1.70 -3.08
C SER A 727 -11.13 2.39 -3.96
N LYS A 728 -12.19 2.92 -3.32
CA LYS A 728 -13.28 3.63 -4.00
C LYS A 728 -12.73 4.81 -4.82
N PRO A 729 -13.08 4.95 -6.11
CA PRO A 729 -12.68 6.09 -6.92
C PRO A 729 -13.37 7.38 -6.44
N VAL A 730 -12.61 8.46 -6.34
CA VAL A 730 -13.11 9.79 -5.98
C VAL A 730 -13.97 10.34 -7.14
N PRO A 731 -15.20 10.82 -6.90
CA PRO A 731 -16.01 11.45 -7.95
C PRO A 731 -15.29 12.69 -8.51
N LEU A 732 -15.07 12.72 -9.83
CA LEU A 732 -14.50 13.89 -10.51
C LEU A 732 -15.55 15.02 -10.61
N PRO A 733 -15.22 16.30 -10.37
CA PRO A 733 -16.20 17.40 -10.33
C PRO A 733 -16.84 17.82 -11.66
N PHE A 734 -16.60 17.13 -12.78
CA PHE A 734 -17.16 17.52 -14.08
C PHE A 734 -17.57 16.28 -14.87
N GLN A 735 -18.88 16.09 -15.05
CA GLN A 735 -19.41 15.14 -16.04
C GLN A 735 -19.82 15.92 -17.29
N LEU A 736 -19.09 15.73 -18.39
CA LEU A 736 -19.57 16.06 -19.71
C LEU A 736 -20.87 15.29 -19.99
N ASN A 737 -21.80 15.94 -20.67
CA ASN A 737 -23.15 15.45 -20.91
C ASN A 737 -23.13 13.99 -21.44
N PRO A 738 -23.60 12.99 -20.67
CA PRO A 738 -23.43 11.57 -20.98
C PRO A 738 -24.11 11.15 -22.30
N ASN A 739 -25.08 11.93 -22.78
CA ASN A 739 -25.73 11.73 -24.07
C ASN A 739 -24.81 11.98 -25.27
N LEU A 740 -23.80 12.85 -25.14
CA LEU A 740 -22.83 13.15 -26.20
C LEU A 740 -21.77 12.05 -26.30
N GLU A 741 -21.24 11.58 -25.16
CA GLU A 741 -20.27 10.48 -25.13
C GLU A 741 -20.89 9.16 -25.58
N HIS A 742 -22.13 8.85 -25.15
CA HIS A 742 -22.83 7.64 -25.60
C HIS A 742 -23.06 7.67 -27.11
N LYS A 743 -23.50 8.81 -27.68
CA LYS A 743 -23.67 8.95 -29.13
C LYS A 743 -22.35 8.80 -29.90
N LEU A 744 -21.25 9.37 -29.40
CA LEU A 744 -19.93 9.25 -30.01
C LEU A 744 -19.37 7.82 -29.91
N SER A 745 -19.53 7.15 -28.77
CA SER A 745 -19.09 5.77 -28.52
C SER A 745 -19.88 4.75 -29.35
N SER A 746 -21.21 4.86 -29.39
CA SER A 746 -22.07 4.03 -30.24
C SER A 746 -21.79 4.27 -31.72
N ALA A 747 -21.57 5.53 -32.14
CA ALA A 747 -21.18 5.84 -33.52
C ALA A 747 -19.82 5.24 -33.88
N ALA A 748 -18.83 5.31 -32.99
CA ALA A 748 -17.50 4.74 -33.18
C ALA A 748 -17.54 3.20 -33.30
N LYS A 749 -18.29 2.51 -32.42
CA LYS A 749 -18.45 1.06 -32.47
C LYS A 749 -19.20 0.59 -33.70
N LYS A 750 -20.27 1.31 -34.10
CA LYS A 750 -21.00 1.01 -35.34
C LYS A 750 -20.08 1.17 -36.55
N LYS A 751 -19.22 2.20 -36.57
CA LYS A 751 -18.23 2.42 -37.63
C LYS A 751 -17.13 1.35 -37.66
N SER A 752 -16.62 0.93 -36.51
CA SER A 752 -15.61 -0.15 -36.39
C SER A 752 -16.18 -1.50 -36.81
N LYS A 753 -17.38 -1.86 -36.35
CA LYS A 753 -18.06 -3.11 -36.74
C LYS A 753 -18.41 -3.13 -38.23
N THR A 754 -18.80 -1.98 -38.80
CA THR A 754 -19.02 -1.85 -40.26
C THR A 754 -17.71 -2.00 -41.05
N LYS A 755 -16.59 -1.49 -40.52
CA LYS A 755 -15.27 -1.62 -41.13
C LYS A 755 -14.76 -3.06 -41.08
N GLU A 756 -14.94 -3.74 -39.95
CA GLU A 756 -14.56 -5.14 -39.73
C GLU A 756 -15.41 -6.11 -40.57
N MET A 757 -16.71 -5.85 -40.73
CA MET A 757 -17.57 -6.60 -41.65
C MET A 757 -17.21 -6.39 -43.13
N ARG A 758 -16.78 -5.18 -43.52
CA ARG A 758 -16.25 -4.89 -44.87
C ARG A 758 -14.92 -5.59 -45.13
N LEU A 759 -14.04 -5.67 -44.13
CA LEU A 759 -12.76 -6.39 -44.19
C LEU A 759 -12.96 -7.92 -44.27
N ASN A 760 -14.01 -8.46 -43.64
CA ASN A 760 -14.33 -9.89 -43.66
C ASN A 760 -15.25 -10.33 -44.83
N GLY A 761 -15.43 -9.49 -45.86
CA GLY A 761 -16.14 -9.85 -47.09
C GLY A 761 -17.64 -10.13 -46.95
N ARG A 762 -18.29 -9.78 -45.83
CA ARG A 762 -19.74 -9.98 -45.63
C ARG A 762 -20.49 -8.67 -45.90
N THR A 763 -21.13 -8.56 -47.05
CA THR A 763 -22.06 -7.46 -47.34
C THR A 763 -23.30 -7.55 -46.44
N PRO A 764 -23.75 -6.44 -45.82
CA PRO A 764 -25.03 -6.44 -45.11
C PRO A 764 -26.16 -6.57 -46.13
N LYS A 765 -26.97 -7.64 -46.03
CA LYS A 765 -28.27 -7.69 -46.71
C LYS A 765 -29.17 -6.65 -46.04
N PHE A 766 -29.34 -5.50 -46.69
CA PHE A 766 -30.45 -4.61 -46.41
C PHE A 766 -31.69 -5.25 -47.04
N GLY A 767 -32.51 -5.90 -46.22
CA GLY A 767 -33.89 -6.19 -46.59
C GLY A 767 -34.68 -4.88 -46.48
N TYR A 768 -35.12 -4.37 -47.63
CA TYR A 768 -36.31 -3.53 -47.69
C TYR A 768 -37.51 -4.47 -47.58
N VAL A 769 -38.24 -4.39 -46.46
CA VAL A 769 -39.71 -4.20 -46.36
C VAL A 769 -39.98 -3.73 -44.93
#